data_AF-F9F465-F1
#
_entry.id   AF-F9F465-F1
#
_cell.length_a   1.000
_cell.length_b   1.000
_cell.length_c   1.000
_cell.angle_alpha   90.00
_cell.angle_beta   90.00
_cell.angle_gamma   90.00
#
_symmetry.space_group_name_H-M   'P 1'
#
loop_
_entity.id
_entity.type
_entity.pdbx_description
1 polymer ?
#
loop_
_entity_poly.entity_id
_entity_poly.type
_entity_poly.pdbx_seq_one_letter_code
_entity_poly.pdbx_strand_id
1 'polypeptide(L)'
;MPHLVSTHCIEPHFLRNVLDVLIIGIGTAGLSAALALGRAQRSAIVFDGAEHRNNLHGIASQATSKSIQDETIAEIKAKFKTIMLSHATAASIREKGMTFEVEDVSGRRWKGRKVILAMSSRDVLPDIPGYEEAWGKHIFDVSQCLDVSNKATSHAAVLITSDSSSSIEAAVLSAHLARQFSPDITFLTNGLFHVEHHPQIIATKNCGFKLDNRPIRSLQRLETLVAIQFADGAESVYGLISHKPRKVLGGPFSEQLDLEMTSEGRILVENEFQETSTRGVYAVGDSASFLKEGSAGASAGWLAGVGANLQIAEDDMKMLDQAIASSPEVAVPKSAVGPSGSNFGPSAAITLSLNHAIETYPRLSKALHASGRVTLAVRSAAFGQSRRGLATAAAVTSASRSHKVVVVGGGSAGLAISHQLLRSGRFASEDIAVVDPAQWHHYQPGWTLVGAGLKTKEELKMSMPELIDPKLKFYNVSVDALTPEENSITLGTGDKVNYEHLVVAPGIKINYDSIKGLPEALAERNGPVSSIYGYDYCDKVFPNIQRLQKGNAIFTQPAGVIKCAGAPQKSMWLALDHWKQTGLYDPKNPSASPIKITFATGLPVMFGVPKYSAELEKMRQERGVEGLFQHDLVAIEGNNAVFAHGQDKVTKPFDFLHVVPKMGPHAFVKKSALANEAGYVDVNDNTLRHNKFANVWSAGDASSLPTSKTAAAVTSEAPVLVSNLLRAIDGQEPEPAYDGYTSCPLLTEYGKVMLAEFKYGGVPKETFGEILGIDQAVPRRSFYHLKKDFFPWVYKNYMVKGTWGGPKGWIK
;
A
#
# COMPACT_ATOMS: atom_id res chain seq x y z
N MET A 1 -52.67 15.20 -18.09
CA MET A 1 -53.67 14.14 -17.80
C MET A 1 -54.53 13.98 -19.05
N PRO A 2 -54.86 12.76 -19.53
CA PRO A 2 -55.38 11.64 -18.74
C PRO A 2 -54.65 10.27 -18.88
N HIS A 3 -55.03 9.36 -17.98
CA HIS A 3 -54.61 7.97 -17.66
C HIS A 3 -55.13 6.93 -18.70
N LEU A 4 -54.69 5.65 -18.83
CA LEU A 4 -54.54 4.52 -17.88
C LEU A 4 -53.58 3.42 -18.47
N VAL A 5 -52.59 2.85 -17.75
CA VAL A 5 -52.53 1.68 -16.80
C VAL A 5 -52.23 0.29 -17.42
N SER A 6 -51.08 -0.30 -17.04
CA SER A 6 -50.88 -1.71 -16.60
C SER A 6 -49.40 -1.88 -16.11
N THR A 7 -49.05 -1.66 -14.84
CA THR A 7 -49.00 -2.57 -13.66
C THR A 7 -48.07 -3.80 -13.76
N HIS A 8 -46.76 -3.60 -13.56
CA HIS A 8 -45.96 -4.05 -12.39
C HIS A 8 -44.48 -3.71 -12.65
N CYS A 9 -44.08 -2.49 -12.30
CA CYS A 9 -42.67 -2.09 -12.22
C CYS A 9 -42.16 -2.42 -10.81
N ILE A 10 -41.01 -3.07 -10.71
CA ILE A 10 -40.33 -3.37 -9.46
C ILE A 10 -39.89 -2.04 -8.82
N GLU A 11 -40.21 -1.83 -7.53
CA GLU A 11 -39.84 -0.63 -6.79
C GLU A 11 -38.30 -0.48 -6.67
N PRO A 12 -37.73 0.72 -6.91
CA PRO A 12 -36.31 0.99 -6.73
C PRO A 12 -35.87 0.85 -5.26
N HIS A 13 -34.75 0.18 -5.02
CA HIS A 13 -34.12 0.06 -3.70
C HIS A 13 -33.58 1.41 -3.22
N PHE A 14 -34.08 1.90 -2.07
CA PHE A 14 -33.65 2.97 -1.14
C PHE A 14 -33.05 4.32 -1.63
N LEU A 15 -32.49 4.46 -2.83
CA LEU A 15 -32.05 5.72 -3.44
C LEU A 15 -32.86 5.95 -4.71
N ARG A 16 -33.94 6.74 -4.62
CA ARG A 16 -34.99 6.90 -5.65
C ARG A 16 -34.55 7.32 -7.07
N ASN A 17 -33.26 7.48 -7.39
CA ASN A 17 -32.75 7.84 -8.73
C ASN A 17 -31.29 7.36 -8.99
N VAL A 18 -30.86 6.22 -8.45
CA VAL A 18 -29.48 5.71 -8.61
C VAL A 18 -29.53 4.25 -9.09
N LEU A 19 -28.80 3.93 -10.16
CA LEU A 19 -28.62 2.57 -10.65
C LEU A 19 -27.55 1.84 -9.84
N ASP A 20 -27.55 0.51 -9.87
CA ASP A 20 -26.46 -0.26 -9.26
C ASP A 20 -25.15 -0.04 -10.03
N VAL A 21 -25.19 -0.14 -11.37
CA VAL A 21 -23.98 -0.06 -12.20
C VAL A 21 -24.17 0.75 -13.49
N LEU A 22 -23.19 1.59 -13.81
CA LEU A 22 -23.06 2.25 -15.12
C LEU A 22 -21.99 1.53 -15.94
N ILE A 23 -22.31 1.06 -17.15
CA ILE A 23 -21.38 0.35 -18.03
C ILE A 23 -21.09 1.21 -19.25
N ILE A 24 -19.85 1.65 -19.40
CA ILE A 24 -19.42 2.49 -20.53
C ILE A 24 -18.76 1.59 -21.58
N GLY A 25 -19.48 1.30 -22.67
CA GLY A 25 -19.04 0.42 -23.76
C GLY A 25 -19.94 -0.80 -23.93
N ILE A 26 -20.40 -1.03 -25.16
CA ILE A 26 -21.34 -2.11 -25.54
C ILE A 26 -20.64 -3.32 -26.21
N GLY A 27 -19.31 -3.36 -26.23
CA GLY A 27 -18.58 -4.52 -26.75
C GLY A 27 -18.84 -5.80 -25.93
N THR A 28 -18.23 -6.92 -26.35
CA THR A 28 -18.39 -8.23 -25.69
C THR A 28 -18.17 -8.19 -24.17
N ALA A 29 -17.19 -7.41 -23.71
CA ALA A 29 -16.90 -7.24 -22.29
C ALA A 29 -18.04 -6.52 -21.54
N GLY A 30 -18.55 -5.42 -22.09
CA GLY A 30 -19.64 -4.64 -21.48
C GLY A 30 -20.95 -5.40 -21.44
N LEU A 31 -21.29 -6.12 -22.52
CA LEU A 31 -22.48 -6.97 -22.59
C LEU A 31 -22.39 -8.16 -21.63
N SER A 32 -21.20 -8.78 -21.51
CA SER A 32 -20.99 -9.87 -20.55
C SER A 32 -21.13 -9.41 -19.10
N ALA A 33 -20.61 -8.21 -18.77
CA ALA A 33 -20.85 -7.59 -17.47
C ALA A 33 -22.34 -7.33 -17.22
N ALA A 34 -23.05 -6.85 -18.23
CA ALA A 34 -24.49 -6.63 -18.17
C ALA A 34 -25.28 -7.94 -17.96
N LEU A 35 -24.87 -9.05 -18.58
CA LEU A 35 -25.45 -10.38 -18.33
C LEU A 35 -25.23 -10.85 -16.88
N ALA A 36 -24.02 -10.70 -16.35
CA ALA A 36 -23.71 -11.07 -14.96
C ALA A 36 -24.59 -10.29 -13.97
N LEU A 37 -24.72 -8.97 -14.18
CA LEU A 37 -25.55 -8.10 -13.36
C LEU A 37 -27.05 -8.37 -13.54
N GLY A 38 -27.51 -8.65 -14.76
CA GLY A 38 -28.89 -9.03 -15.04
C GLY A 38 -29.30 -10.33 -14.33
N ARG A 39 -28.41 -11.32 -14.32
CA ARG A 39 -28.61 -12.57 -13.56
C ARG A 39 -28.64 -12.33 -12.05
N ALA A 40 -27.84 -11.38 -11.56
CA ALA A 40 -27.87 -10.93 -10.17
C ALA A 40 -29.05 -9.99 -9.84
N GLN A 41 -29.95 -9.73 -10.80
CA GLN A 41 -31.09 -8.81 -10.66
C GLN A 41 -30.69 -7.38 -10.29
N ARG A 42 -29.48 -6.95 -10.65
CA ARG A 42 -28.98 -5.59 -10.44
C ARG A 42 -29.44 -4.66 -11.58
N SER A 43 -29.68 -3.40 -11.23
CA SER A 43 -30.05 -2.35 -12.17
C SER A 43 -28.82 -1.76 -12.86
N ALA A 44 -28.77 -1.82 -14.20
CA ALA A 44 -27.63 -1.28 -14.93
C ALA A 44 -28.03 -0.60 -16.23
N ILE A 45 -27.18 0.32 -16.69
CA ILE A 45 -27.27 0.93 -18.02
C ILE A 45 -25.97 0.69 -18.77
N VAL A 46 -26.08 0.29 -20.04
CA VAL A 46 -24.96 0.14 -20.97
C VAL A 46 -25.00 1.29 -21.96
N PHE A 47 -23.94 2.09 -22.00
CA PHE A 47 -23.77 3.18 -22.95
C PHE A 47 -23.07 2.68 -24.22
N ASP A 48 -23.71 2.92 -25.35
CA ASP A 48 -23.18 2.69 -26.69
C ASP A 48 -22.38 3.92 -27.14
N GLY A 49 -21.05 3.80 -27.15
CA GLY A 49 -20.17 4.78 -27.77
C GLY A 49 -20.18 4.60 -29.28
N ALA A 50 -20.63 5.61 -30.02
CA ALA A 50 -20.74 5.58 -31.48
C ALA A 50 -19.41 5.30 -32.23
N GLU A 51 -18.26 5.30 -31.52
CA GLU A 51 -16.93 5.00 -32.08
C GLU A 51 -16.62 3.49 -32.27
N HIS A 52 -17.60 2.59 -32.19
CA HIS A 52 -17.45 1.18 -32.59
C HIS A 52 -17.23 0.96 -34.10
N ARG A 53 -16.87 2.00 -34.87
CA ARG A 53 -16.70 1.94 -36.33
C ARG A 53 -15.30 2.34 -36.81
N ASN A 54 -14.28 2.28 -35.98
CA ASN A 54 -12.93 2.31 -36.52
C ASN A 54 -12.61 0.97 -37.19
N ASN A 55 -12.41 1.04 -38.51
CA ASN A 55 -12.05 -0.03 -39.44
C ASN A 55 -10.78 -0.77 -39.00
N LEU A 56 -10.87 -1.68 -38.02
CA LEU A 56 -9.84 -2.69 -37.82
C LEU A 56 -10.08 -3.80 -38.85
N HIS A 57 -9.25 -3.83 -39.87
CA HIS A 57 -9.42 -4.66 -41.06
C HIS A 57 -9.50 -6.18 -40.77
N GLY A 58 -10.65 -6.81 -41.08
CA GLY A 58 -10.73 -8.04 -41.87
C GLY A 58 -10.26 -9.38 -41.28
N ILE A 59 -10.38 -9.63 -39.98
CA ILE A 59 -10.05 -10.96 -39.38
C ILE A 59 -11.34 -11.73 -39.03
N ALA A 60 -11.36 -13.05 -39.28
CA ALA A 60 -12.51 -13.94 -39.08
C ALA A 60 -13.10 -13.93 -37.64
N SER A 61 -12.28 -13.58 -36.63
CA SER A 61 -12.71 -13.40 -35.23
C SER A 61 -13.73 -12.27 -35.06
N GLN A 62 -13.72 -11.24 -35.92
CA GLN A 62 -14.61 -10.08 -35.82
C GLN A 62 -16.06 -10.38 -36.27
N ALA A 63 -16.23 -11.16 -37.34
CA ALA A 63 -17.57 -11.55 -37.81
C ALA A 63 -18.31 -12.37 -36.75
N THR A 64 -17.59 -13.28 -36.10
CA THR A 64 -18.08 -14.09 -34.97
C THR A 64 -18.41 -13.21 -33.75
N SER A 65 -17.55 -12.24 -33.43
CA SER A 65 -17.79 -11.29 -32.32
C SER A 65 -19.06 -10.46 -32.50
N LYS A 66 -19.34 -9.99 -33.72
CA LYS A 66 -20.57 -9.22 -34.01
C LYS A 66 -21.84 -10.06 -33.86
N SER A 67 -21.84 -11.30 -34.37
CA SER A 67 -22.98 -12.23 -34.19
C SER A 67 -23.26 -12.48 -32.71
N ILE A 68 -22.21 -12.72 -31.92
CA ILE A 68 -22.31 -12.95 -30.47
C ILE A 68 -22.86 -11.71 -29.74
N GLN A 69 -22.44 -10.50 -30.13
CA GLN A 69 -22.97 -9.26 -29.55
C GLN A 69 -24.46 -9.09 -29.84
N ASP A 70 -24.88 -9.30 -31.08
CA ASP A 70 -26.29 -9.19 -31.49
C ASP A 70 -27.18 -10.21 -30.75
N GLU A 71 -26.73 -11.46 -30.65
CA GLU A 71 -27.39 -12.52 -29.87
C GLU A 71 -27.46 -12.16 -28.37
N THR A 72 -26.37 -11.64 -27.80
CA THR A 72 -26.32 -11.25 -26.39
C THR A 72 -27.25 -10.06 -26.10
N ILE A 73 -27.31 -9.07 -27.00
CA ILE A 73 -28.24 -7.94 -26.91
C ILE A 73 -29.69 -8.45 -26.95
N ALA A 74 -30.01 -9.38 -27.84
CA ALA A 74 -31.33 -9.99 -27.93
C ALA A 74 -31.68 -10.76 -26.64
N GLU A 75 -30.73 -11.52 -26.07
CA GLU A 75 -30.92 -12.20 -24.80
C GLU A 75 -31.17 -11.21 -23.64
N ILE A 76 -30.36 -10.15 -23.53
CA ILE A 76 -30.50 -9.14 -22.48
C ILE A 76 -31.89 -8.50 -22.54
N LYS A 77 -32.31 -8.07 -23.73
CA LYS A 77 -33.63 -7.45 -23.95
C LYS A 77 -34.77 -8.41 -23.62
N ALA A 78 -34.61 -9.70 -23.93
CA ALA A 78 -35.64 -10.71 -23.69
C ALA A 78 -35.76 -11.11 -22.20
N LYS A 79 -34.63 -11.22 -21.48
CA LYS A 79 -34.58 -11.84 -20.15
C LYS A 79 -34.42 -10.87 -18.98
N PHE A 80 -33.78 -9.71 -19.17
CA PHE A 80 -33.38 -8.84 -18.05
C PHE A 80 -33.95 -7.43 -18.17
N LYS A 81 -35.13 -7.21 -17.56
CA LYS A 81 -35.77 -5.89 -17.50
C LYS A 81 -35.00 -4.86 -16.65
N THR A 82 -34.05 -5.31 -15.82
CA THR A 82 -33.20 -4.44 -14.99
C THR A 82 -32.02 -3.84 -15.76
N ILE A 83 -31.78 -4.28 -17.00
CA ILE A 83 -30.67 -3.82 -17.83
C ILE A 83 -31.20 -2.92 -18.94
N MET A 84 -30.71 -1.68 -18.98
CA MET A 84 -31.03 -0.71 -20.02
C MET A 84 -29.89 -0.62 -21.02
N LEU A 85 -30.20 -0.77 -22.30
CA LEU A 85 -29.26 -0.51 -23.39
C LEU A 85 -29.54 0.87 -23.96
N SER A 86 -28.56 1.77 -23.89
CA SER A 86 -28.68 3.16 -24.32
C SER A 86 -27.82 3.42 -25.54
N HIS A 87 -28.40 4.06 -26.55
CA HIS A 87 -27.66 4.58 -27.71
C HIS A 87 -26.92 5.89 -27.43
N ALA A 88 -26.98 6.40 -26.18
CA ALA A 88 -26.28 7.61 -25.79
C ALA A 88 -24.79 7.33 -25.55
N THR A 89 -23.94 8.21 -26.07
CA THR A 89 -22.49 8.17 -25.81
C THR A 89 -22.17 8.92 -24.52
N ALA A 90 -21.47 8.27 -23.59
CA ALA A 90 -20.96 8.91 -22.39
C ALA A 90 -19.90 9.96 -22.77
N ALA A 91 -19.96 11.15 -22.17
CA ALA A 91 -19.05 12.27 -22.46
C ALA A 91 -18.11 12.57 -21.28
N SER A 92 -18.60 12.45 -20.04
CA SER A 92 -17.77 12.62 -18.85
C SER A 92 -18.26 11.76 -17.69
N ILE A 93 -17.38 11.56 -16.72
CA ILE A 93 -17.65 10.88 -15.46
C ILE A 93 -17.04 11.66 -14.30
N ARG A 94 -17.67 11.57 -13.13
CA ARG A 94 -17.12 12.08 -11.87
C ARG A 94 -17.51 11.20 -10.70
N GLU A 95 -16.61 11.10 -9.72
CA GLU A 95 -16.89 10.51 -8.43
C GLU A 95 -17.64 11.51 -7.54
N LYS A 96 -18.67 11.04 -6.81
CA LYS A 96 -19.47 11.85 -5.89
C LYS A 96 -19.81 11.03 -4.65
N GLY A 97 -18.91 11.07 -3.67
CA GLY A 97 -19.03 10.29 -2.44
C GLY A 97 -19.02 8.80 -2.75
N MET A 98 -20.10 8.07 -2.43
CA MET A 98 -20.23 6.64 -2.70
C MET A 98 -20.85 6.30 -4.06
N THR A 99 -21.01 7.28 -4.95
CA THR A 99 -21.68 7.12 -6.25
C THR A 99 -20.88 7.77 -7.36
N PHE A 100 -21.15 7.37 -8.60
CA PHE A 100 -20.57 7.92 -9.81
C PHE A 100 -21.67 8.57 -10.65
N GLU A 101 -21.33 9.67 -11.31
CA GLU A 101 -22.22 10.38 -12.20
C GLU A 101 -21.62 10.46 -13.61
N VAL A 102 -22.30 9.86 -14.57
CA VAL A 102 -21.95 9.91 -16.00
C VAL A 102 -22.86 10.91 -16.69
N GLU A 103 -22.27 11.84 -17.44
CA GLU A 103 -22.98 12.76 -18.31
C GLU A 103 -22.82 12.29 -19.76
N ASP A 104 -23.92 12.12 -20.48
CA ASP A 104 -23.89 11.79 -21.91
C ASP A 104 -23.78 13.05 -22.79
N VAL A 105 -23.48 12.85 -24.07
CA VAL A 105 -23.32 13.95 -25.05
C VAL A 105 -24.56 14.83 -25.22
N SER A 106 -25.74 14.40 -24.76
CA SER A 106 -26.96 15.22 -24.74
C SER A 106 -27.11 16.08 -23.48
N GLY A 107 -26.16 16.00 -22.55
CA GLY A 107 -26.18 16.69 -21.25
C GLY A 107 -27.01 15.96 -20.19
N ARG A 108 -27.53 14.77 -20.48
CA ARG A 108 -28.30 13.99 -19.50
C ARG A 108 -27.34 13.28 -18.53
N ARG A 109 -27.70 13.29 -17.25
CA ARG A 109 -26.90 12.73 -16.16
C ARG A 109 -27.49 11.44 -15.63
N TRP A 110 -26.61 10.47 -15.41
CA TRP A 110 -26.92 9.13 -14.93
C TRP A 110 -26.09 8.87 -13.68
N LYS A 111 -26.72 8.34 -12.63
CA LYS A 111 -26.05 8.03 -11.36
C LYS A 111 -26.00 6.53 -11.16
N GLY A 112 -24.85 6.03 -10.73
CA GLY A 112 -24.70 4.63 -10.34
C GLY A 112 -23.83 4.45 -9.10
N ARG A 113 -23.98 3.32 -8.43
CA ARG A 113 -23.15 2.95 -7.27
C ARG A 113 -21.75 2.48 -7.70
N LYS A 114 -21.65 1.85 -8.87
CA LYS A 114 -20.42 1.33 -9.47
C LYS A 114 -20.34 1.69 -10.95
N VAL A 115 -19.14 1.61 -11.51
CA VAL A 115 -18.88 1.86 -12.94
C VAL A 115 -18.03 0.74 -13.52
N ILE A 116 -18.38 0.28 -14.71
CA ILE A 116 -17.56 -0.65 -15.50
C ILE A 116 -17.16 0.05 -16.80
N LEU A 117 -15.85 0.22 -16.98
CA LEU A 117 -15.23 0.83 -18.14
C LEU A 117 -14.88 -0.25 -19.16
N ALA A 118 -15.78 -0.49 -20.10
CA ALA A 118 -15.66 -1.46 -21.19
C ALA A 118 -15.39 -0.76 -22.55
N MET A 119 -14.70 0.38 -22.51
CA MET A 119 -14.39 1.20 -23.69
C MET A 119 -13.35 0.53 -24.60
N SER A 120 -13.46 0.77 -25.90
CA SER A 120 -12.45 0.36 -26.88
C SER A 120 -11.17 1.18 -26.77
N SER A 121 -10.09 0.69 -27.36
CA SER A 121 -8.85 1.44 -27.55
C SER A 121 -8.52 1.60 -29.03
N ARG A 122 -7.75 2.63 -29.39
CA ARG A 122 -7.16 2.77 -30.72
C ARG A 122 -5.64 2.70 -30.64
N ASP A 123 -5.05 2.11 -31.66
CA ASP A 123 -3.61 2.04 -31.82
C ASP A 123 -3.10 3.36 -32.43
N VAL A 124 -2.02 3.90 -31.88
CA VAL A 124 -1.30 5.06 -32.42
C VAL A 124 -0.25 4.52 -33.39
N LEU A 125 -0.54 4.63 -34.68
CA LEU A 125 0.34 4.13 -35.72
C LEU A 125 1.50 5.11 -35.96
N PRO A 126 2.71 4.61 -36.29
CA PRO A 126 3.83 5.47 -36.65
C PRO A 126 3.53 6.30 -37.91
N ASP A 127 4.03 7.53 -37.95
CA ASP A 127 4.00 8.39 -39.14
C ASP A 127 5.05 7.94 -40.15
N ILE A 128 4.82 6.78 -40.77
CA ILE A 128 5.65 6.21 -41.82
C ILE A 128 4.75 6.04 -43.06
N PRO A 129 5.04 6.68 -44.20
CA PRO A 129 4.25 6.52 -45.42
C PRO A 129 4.07 5.04 -45.78
N GLY A 130 2.83 4.59 -46.03
CA GLY A 130 2.51 3.20 -46.37
C GLY A 130 2.29 2.25 -45.18
N TYR A 131 2.52 2.72 -43.94
CA TYR A 131 2.34 1.91 -42.74
C TYR A 131 0.88 1.52 -42.51
N GLU A 132 -0.02 2.50 -42.56
CA GLU A 132 -1.46 2.30 -42.29
C GLU A 132 -2.08 1.31 -43.28
N GLU A 133 -1.69 1.36 -44.56
CA GLU A 133 -2.16 0.44 -45.59
C GLU A 133 -1.73 -1.02 -45.36
N ALA A 134 -0.60 -1.22 -44.67
CA ALA A 134 -0.02 -2.51 -44.33
C ALA A 134 -0.48 -3.05 -42.96
N TRP A 135 -1.00 -2.19 -42.08
CA TRP A 135 -1.51 -2.55 -40.75
C TRP A 135 -2.73 -3.48 -40.83
N GLY A 136 -2.72 -4.55 -40.02
CA GLY A 136 -3.72 -5.62 -40.02
C GLY A 136 -3.66 -6.55 -41.23
N LYS A 137 -2.68 -6.37 -42.13
CA LYS A 137 -2.53 -7.18 -43.35
C LYS A 137 -1.18 -7.87 -43.41
N HIS A 138 -0.08 -7.14 -43.26
CA HIS A 138 1.28 -7.71 -43.14
C HIS A 138 2.02 -7.20 -41.90
N ILE A 139 1.49 -6.16 -41.25
CA ILE A 139 1.96 -5.67 -39.96
C ILE A 139 0.89 -5.97 -38.90
N PHE A 140 1.27 -6.62 -37.79
CA PHE A 140 0.34 -7.08 -36.76
C PHE A 140 0.83 -6.81 -35.34
N ASP A 141 -0.11 -6.70 -34.40
CA ASP A 141 0.18 -6.71 -32.98
C ASP A 141 0.53 -8.14 -32.52
N VAL A 142 1.53 -8.27 -31.65
CA VAL A 142 1.98 -9.54 -31.07
C VAL A 142 0.86 -10.34 -30.37
N SER A 143 -0.13 -9.64 -29.81
CA SER A 143 -1.31 -10.26 -29.20
C SER A 143 -2.23 -10.94 -30.23
N GLN A 144 -2.04 -10.68 -31.52
CA GLN A 144 -2.79 -11.24 -32.65
C GLN A 144 -2.04 -12.38 -33.35
N CYS A 145 -0.90 -12.85 -32.80
CA CYS A 145 -0.12 -13.93 -33.39
C CYS A 145 -0.91 -15.25 -33.59
N LEU A 146 -2.02 -15.45 -32.89
CA LEU A 146 -2.88 -16.63 -33.07
C LEU A 146 -3.75 -16.56 -34.34
N ASP A 147 -3.98 -15.36 -34.89
CA ASP A 147 -4.85 -15.12 -36.05
C ASP A 147 -4.09 -15.13 -37.39
N VAL A 148 -2.75 -15.24 -37.37
CA VAL A 148 -1.87 -15.33 -38.54
C VAL A 148 -1.50 -16.77 -38.93
N SER A 149 -2.33 -17.74 -38.53
CA SER A 149 -2.11 -19.19 -38.67
C SER A 149 -1.77 -19.69 -40.09
N ASN A 150 -2.02 -18.88 -41.13
CA ASN A 150 -1.74 -19.21 -42.53
C ASN A 150 -0.52 -18.47 -43.13
N LYS A 151 0.38 -17.89 -42.32
CA LYS A 151 1.50 -17.05 -42.80
C LYS A 151 2.90 -17.53 -42.42
N ALA A 152 3.25 -18.77 -42.76
CA ALA A 152 4.67 -19.17 -42.76
C ALA A 152 5.44 -18.31 -43.78
N THR A 153 6.54 -17.69 -43.35
CA THR A 153 7.38 -16.82 -44.19
C THR A 153 8.85 -17.13 -43.98
N SER A 154 9.68 -16.90 -45.00
CA SER A 154 11.13 -17.09 -44.90
C SER A 154 11.83 -15.95 -44.13
N HIS A 155 11.23 -14.75 -44.10
CA HIS A 155 11.77 -13.57 -43.43
C HIS A 155 10.66 -12.79 -42.73
N ALA A 156 10.89 -12.47 -41.46
CA ALA A 156 10.01 -11.63 -40.65
C ALA A 156 10.81 -10.51 -39.96
N ALA A 157 10.11 -9.48 -39.51
CA ALA A 157 10.70 -8.39 -38.74
C ALA A 157 9.89 -8.08 -37.48
N VAL A 158 10.56 -7.44 -36.53
CA VAL A 158 9.94 -6.80 -35.37
C VAL A 158 10.32 -5.33 -35.38
N LEU A 159 9.32 -4.45 -35.48
CA LEU A 159 9.53 -3.00 -35.48
C LEU A 159 9.54 -2.45 -34.05
N ILE A 160 10.55 -1.65 -33.74
CA ILE A 160 10.68 -0.89 -32.49
C ILE A 160 10.54 0.59 -32.84
N THR A 161 9.57 1.27 -32.23
CA THR A 161 9.26 2.70 -32.50
C THR A 161 9.44 3.60 -31.28
N SER A 162 9.86 3.03 -30.15
CA SER A 162 10.22 3.74 -28.92
C SER A 162 11.40 3.05 -28.23
N ASP A 163 12.31 3.84 -27.66
CA ASP A 163 13.47 3.44 -26.85
C ASP A 163 13.12 3.12 -25.38
N SER A 164 11.83 3.20 -25.01
CA SER A 164 11.37 2.76 -23.69
C SER A 164 11.62 1.27 -23.45
N SER A 165 12.02 0.91 -22.22
CA SER A 165 12.28 -0.48 -21.84
C SER A 165 11.08 -1.40 -22.11
N SER A 166 9.85 -0.93 -21.92
CA SER A 166 8.63 -1.71 -22.21
C SER A 166 8.40 -1.98 -23.70
N SER A 167 8.74 -1.02 -24.57
CA SER A 167 8.70 -1.19 -26.02
C SER A 167 9.74 -2.22 -26.48
N ILE A 168 10.95 -2.14 -25.92
CA ILE A 168 12.04 -3.09 -26.20
C ILE A 168 11.69 -4.50 -25.71
N GLU A 169 11.19 -4.64 -24.49
CA GLU A 169 10.77 -5.93 -23.92
C GLU A 169 9.66 -6.58 -24.74
N ALA A 170 8.65 -5.80 -25.14
CA ALA A 170 7.58 -6.29 -25.98
C ALA A 170 8.08 -6.72 -27.35
N ALA A 171 9.03 -5.99 -27.94
CA ALA A 171 9.66 -6.38 -29.20
C ALA A 171 10.45 -7.68 -29.05
N VAL A 172 11.21 -7.85 -27.96
CA VAL A 172 11.96 -9.08 -27.66
C VAL A 172 11.00 -10.27 -27.55
N LEU A 173 9.91 -10.11 -26.77
CA LEU A 173 8.86 -11.13 -26.67
C LEU A 173 8.23 -11.44 -28.04
N SER A 174 7.93 -10.39 -28.82
CA SER A 174 7.37 -10.53 -30.17
C SER A 174 8.29 -11.32 -31.09
N ALA A 175 9.60 -11.09 -31.02
CA ALA A 175 10.57 -11.83 -31.81
C ALA A 175 10.62 -13.31 -31.42
N HIS A 176 10.53 -13.63 -30.13
CA HIS A 176 10.45 -15.03 -29.70
C HIS A 176 9.16 -15.72 -30.14
N LEU A 177 8.02 -15.01 -30.12
CA LEU A 177 6.75 -15.55 -30.61
C LEU A 177 6.77 -15.72 -32.13
N ALA A 178 7.33 -14.76 -32.87
CA ALA A 178 7.43 -14.79 -34.32
C ALA A 178 8.25 -15.96 -34.86
N ARG A 179 9.09 -16.60 -34.02
CA ARG A 179 9.84 -17.82 -34.39
C ARG A 179 8.96 -18.99 -34.82
N GLN A 180 7.71 -18.99 -34.40
CA GLN A 180 6.72 -19.99 -34.83
C GLN A 180 6.40 -19.87 -36.32
N PHE A 181 6.64 -18.70 -36.93
CA PHE A 181 6.29 -18.40 -38.33
C PHE A 181 7.50 -18.18 -39.24
N SER A 182 8.64 -17.77 -38.69
CA SER A 182 9.90 -17.58 -39.41
C SER A 182 11.10 -17.84 -38.52
N PRO A 183 12.10 -18.65 -38.93
CA PRO A 183 13.37 -18.77 -38.23
C PRO A 183 14.27 -17.54 -38.40
N ASP A 184 14.05 -16.73 -39.45
CA ASP A 184 14.82 -15.52 -39.74
C ASP A 184 14.03 -14.27 -39.35
N ILE A 185 14.52 -13.58 -38.31
CA ILE A 185 13.83 -12.43 -37.69
C ILE A 185 14.81 -11.27 -37.51
N THR A 186 14.40 -10.11 -38.02
CA THR A 186 15.17 -8.86 -37.94
C THR A 186 14.45 -7.83 -37.07
N PHE A 187 15.14 -7.30 -36.05
CA PHE A 187 14.69 -6.12 -35.33
C PHE A 187 14.96 -4.87 -36.17
N LEU A 188 13.92 -4.10 -36.45
CA LEU A 188 13.98 -2.81 -37.13
C LEU A 188 13.82 -1.72 -36.08
N THR A 189 14.85 -0.91 -35.83
CA THR A 189 14.79 0.14 -34.79
C THR A 189 14.52 1.53 -35.32
N ASN A 190 14.35 1.68 -36.63
CA ASN A 190 13.96 2.94 -37.27
C ASN A 190 14.85 4.15 -36.87
N GLY A 191 16.16 3.94 -36.73
CA GLY A 191 17.09 5.01 -36.36
C GLY A 191 17.08 5.42 -34.89
N LEU A 192 16.43 4.66 -33.99
CA LEU A 192 16.44 4.96 -32.56
C LEU A 192 17.85 4.76 -31.97
N PHE A 193 18.45 5.87 -31.54
CA PHE A 193 19.73 5.86 -30.83
C PHE A 193 19.62 5.08 -29.51
N HIS A 194 20.68 4.37 -29.13
CA HIS A 194 20.83 3.59 -27.88
C HIS A 194 20.05 2.27 -27.75
N VAL A 195 19.09 1.95 -28.62
CA VAL A 195 18.37 0.65 -28.55
C VAL A 195 19.33 -0.54 -28.72
N GLU A 196 20.33 -0.40 -29.59
CA GLU A 196 21.36 -1.42 -29.83
C GLU A 196 22.26 -1.73 -28.62
N HIS A 197 22.30 -0.82 -27.64
CA HIS A 197 23.06 -0.97 -26.39
C HIS A 197 22.21 -1.52 -25.24
N HIS A 198 20.90 -1.72 -25.44
CA HIS A 198 20.03 -2.25 -24.40
C HIS A 198 20.39 -3.71 -24.08
N PRO A 199 20.53 -4.13 -22.80
CA PRO A 199 20.98 -5.47 -22.44
C PRO A 199 20.18 -6.60 -23.10
N GLN A 200 18.86 -6.44 -23.24
CA GLN A 200 18.00 -7.44 -23.90
C GLN A 200 18.23 -7.50 -25.41
N ILE A 201 18.47 -6.37 -26.08
CA ILE A 201 18.81 -6.32 -27.52
C ILE A 201 20.22 -6.86 -27.78
N ILE A 202 21.14 -6.70 -26.82
CA ILE A 202 22.45 -7.35 -26.89
C ILE A 202 22.29 -8.87 -26.76
N ALA A 203 21.47 -9.33 -25.81
CA ALA A 203 21.22 -10.76 -25.58
C ALA A 203 20.53 -11.44 -26.78
N THR A 204 19.66 -10.73 -27.52
CA THR A 204 18.96 -11.30 -28.69
C THR A 204 19.91 -11.72 -29.81
N LYS A 205 21.08 -11.06 -29.95
CA LYS A 205 22.12 -11.45 -30.91
C LYS A 205 22.62 -12.88 -30.67
N ASN A 206 22.80 -13.26 -29.41
CA ASN A 206 23.19 -14.62 -29.02
C ASN A 206 22.09 -15.66 -29.29
N CYS A 207 20.85 -15.21 -29.46
CA CYS A 207 19.74 -16.07 -29.83
C CYS A 207 19.57 -16.20 -31.36
N GLY A 208 20.40 -15.55 -32.18
CA GLY A 208 20.33 -15.63 -33.65
C GLY A 208 19.42 -14.59 -34.30
N PHE A 209 18.98 -13.57 -33.57
CA PHE A 209 18.20 -12.46 -34.13
C PHE A 209 19.11 -11.42 -34.80
N LYS A 210 18.62 -10.81 -35.90
CA LYS A 210 19.31 -9.73 -36.61
C LYS A 210 18.83 -8.37 -36.12
N LEU A 211 19.65 -7.32 -36.30
CA LEU A 211 19.32 -5.94 -35.96
C LEU A 211 19.65 -5.02 -37.14
N ASP A 212 18.72 -4.15 -37.49
CA ASP A 212 18.85 -3.13 -38.52
C ASP A 212 18.35 -1.78 -37.98
N ASN A 213 19.29 -0.84 -37.83
CA ASN A 213 19.04 0.49 -37.26
C ASN A 213 18.86 1.59 -38.30
N ARG A 214 18.75 1.23 -39.59
CA ARG A 214 18.53 2.24 -40.63
C ARG A 214 17.17 2.93 -40.43
N PRO A 215 17.09 4.27 -40.52
CA PRO A 215 15.81 4.97 -40.53
C PRO A 215 14.94 4.52 -41.70
N ILE A 216 13.66 4.24 -41.44
CA ILE A 216 12.69 3.83 -42.44
C ILE A 216 12.11 5.09 -43.09
N ARG A 217 12.18 5.16 -44.42
CA ARG A 217 11.62 6.25 -45.21
C ARG A 217 10.17 5.99 -45.57
N SER A 218 9.85 4.77 -46.01
CA SER A 218 8.49 4.38 -46.40
C SER A 218 8.32 2.86 -46.40
N LEU A 219 7.06 2.45 -46.42
CA LEU A 219 6.60 1.08 -46.56
C LEU A 219 5.76 0.97 -47.82
N GLN A 220 5.87 -0.15 -48.52
CA GLN A 220 4.97 -0.48 -49.62
C GLN A 220 4.37 -1.85 -49.37
N ARG A 221 3.04 -1.88 -49.24
CA ARG A 221 2.31 -3.15 -49.20
C ARG A 221 2.34 -3.80 -50.58
N LEU A 222 2.84 -5.02 -50.62
CA LEU A 222 2.72 -5.93 -51.76
C LEU A 222 1.66 -7.01 -51.46
N GLU A 223 1.38 -7.86 -52.44
CA GLU A 223 0.34 -8.89 -52.31
C GLU A 223 0.62 -9.84 -51.15
N THR A 224 1.84 -10.38 -51.07
CA THR A 224 2.28 -11.35 -50.06
C THR A 224 3.35 -10.83 -49.10
N LEU A 225 3.88 -9.63 -49.34
CA LEU A 225 5.02 -9.05 -48.63
C LEU A 225 4.77 -7.58 -48.26
N VAL A 226 5.64 -7.02 -47.44
CA VAL A 226 5.82 -5.59 -47.25
C VAL A 226 7.27 -5.23 -47.58
N ALA A 227 7.44 -4.28 -48.49
CA ALA A 227 8.74 -3.70 -48.81
C ALA A 227 9.00 -2.48 -47.91
N ILE A 228 10.22 -2.36 -47.42
CA ILE A 228 10.70 -1.23 -46.63
C ILE A 228 11.76 -0.52 -47.44
N GLN A 229 11.58 0.78 -47.65
CA GLN A 229 12.61 1.65 -48.18
C GLN A 229 13.25 2.42 -47.03
N PHE A 230 14.57 2.32 -46.89
CA PHE A 230 15.35 3.03 -45.88
C PHE A 230 15.79 4.42 -46.37
N ALA A 231 16.14 5.29 -45.44
CA ALA A 231 16.57 6.66 -45.74
C ALA A 231 17.89 6.72 -46.53
N ASP A 232 18.74 5.70 -46.44
CA ASP A 232 19.97 5.54 -47.23
C ASP A 232 19.74 5.02 -48.66
N GLY A 233 18.47 4.76 -49.03
CA GLY A 233 18.07 4.24 -50.33
C GLY A 233 18.09 2.72 -50.44
N ALA A 234 18.49 2.00 -49.40
CA ALA A 234 18.42 0.54 -49.39
C ALA A 234 16.97 0.04 -49.25
N GLU A 235 16.73 -1.21 -49.65
CA GLU A 235 15.42 -1.85 -49.58
C GLU A 235 15.50 -3.24 -48.94
N SER A 236 14.46 -3.61 -48.19
CA SER A 236 14.27 -4.95 -47.61
C SER A 236 12.81 -5.37 -47.73
N VAL A 237 12.55 -6.68 -47.81
CA VAL A 237 11.17 -7.23 -47.87
C VAL A 237 10.92 -8.22 -46.73
N TYR A 238 9.72 -8.18 -46.17
CA TYR A 238 9.30 -9.07 -45.09
C TYR A 238 7.91 -9.63 -45.38
N GLY A 239 7.68 -10.91 -45.06
CA GLY A 239 6.34 -11.51 -45.14
C GLY A 239 5.48 -11.21 -43.91
N LEU A 240 6.12 -10.82 -42.80
CA LEU A 240 5.46 -10.47 -41.55
C LEU A 240 6.29 -9.40 -40.82
N ILE A 241 5.63 -8.35 -40.34
CA ILE A 241 6.21 -7.42 -39.37
C ILE A 241 5.35 -7.45 -38.11
N SER A 242 5.96 -7.77 -36.97
CA SER A 242 5.32 -7.59 -35.67
C SER A 242 5.62 -6.18 -35.15
N HIS A 243 4.61 -5.44 -34.72
CA HIS A 243 4.78 -4.15 -34.07
C HIS A 243 3.74 -3.98 -32.97
N LYS A 244 4.17 -3.48 -31.81
CA LYS A 244 3.28 -3.14 -30.69
C LYS A 244 3.14 -1.61 -30.59
N PRO A 245 2.11 -1.01 -31.22
CA PRO A 245 1.87 0.43 -31.11
C PRO A 245 1.41 0.84 -29.71
N ARG A 246 1.64 2.11 -29.37
CA ARG A 246 1.04 2.72 -28.18
C ARG A 246 -0.48 2.79 -28.34
N LYS A 247 -1.22 2.63 -27.23
CA LYS A 247 -2.68 2.69 -27.23
C LYS A 247 -3.20 4.01 -26.66
N VAL A 248 -4.36 4.42 -27.16
CA VAL A 248 -5.18 5.52 -26.60
C VAL A 248 -6.57 4.96 -26.32
N LEU A 249 -7.04 5.10 -25.09
CA LEU A 249 -8.38 4.64 -24.70
C LEU A 249 -9.48 5.58 -25.21
N GLY A 250 -10.68 5.02 -25.41
CA GLY A 250 -11.85 5.78 -25.84
C GLY A 250 -12.45 6.64 -24.73
N GLY A 251 -12.35 7.96 -24.88
CA GLY A 251 -12.96 8.93 -23.97
C GLY A 251 -12.09 9.30 -22.75
N PRO A 252 -12.47 10.35 -22.00
CA PRO A 252 -11.63 10.96 -20.97
C PRO A 252 -11.72 10.27 -19.59
N PHE A 253 -12.37 9.11 -19.49
CA PHE A 253 -12.87 8.60 -18.21
C PHE A 253 -11.75 8.15 -17.26
N SER A 254 -10.66 7.57 -17.79
CA SER A 254 -9.52 7.17 -16.97
C SER A 254 -8.82 8.37 -16.33
N GLU A 255 -8.72 9.49 -17.04
CA GLU A 255 -8.13 10.73 -16.53
C GLU A 255 -9.08 11.41 -15.52
N GLN A 256 -10.38 11.46 -15.82
CA GLN A 256 -11.39 12.07 -14.94
C GLN A 256 -11.56 11.36 -13.61
N LEU A 257 -11.31 10.05 -13.58
CA LEU A 257 -11.37 9.22 -12.37
C LEU A 257 -9.99 9.02 -11.70
N ASP A 258 -8.94 9.66 -12.23
CA ASP A 258 -7.54 9.51 -11.77
C ASP A 258 -7.13 8.03 -11.64
N LEU A 259 -7.45 7.22 -12.65
CA LEU A 259 -7.16 5.79 -12.65
C LEU A 259 -5.69 5.53 -12.94
N GLU A 260 -5.11 4.57 -12.22
CA GLU A 260 -3.76 4.10 -12.51
C GLU A 260 -3.72 3.41 -13.89
N MET A 261 -2.70 3.77 -14.68
CA MET A 261 -2.49 3.26 -16.02
C MET A 261 -1.21 2.42 -16.08
N THR A 262 -1.23 1.36 -16.86
CA THR A 262 -0.03 0.63 -17.28
C THR A 262 0.84 1.54 -18.16
N SER A 263 2.14 1.25 -18.26
CA SER A 263 3.06 1.94 -19.18
C SER A 263 2.64 1.84 -20.65
N GLU A 264 1.75 0.91 -20.98
CA GLU A 264 1.21 0.66 -22.32
C GLU A 264 -0.06 1.47 -22.64
N GLY A 265 -0.56 2.26 -21.70
CA GLY A 265 -1.76 3.09 -21.90
C GLY A 265 -3.09 2.35 -21.68
N ARG A 266 -3.08 1.20 -21.00
CA ARG A 266 -4.29 0.50 -20.50
C ARG A 266 -4.54 0.83 -19.03
N ILE A 267 -5.79 0.79 -18.57
CA ILE A 267 -6.14 0.90 -17.15
C ILE A 267 -5.57 -0.30 -16.41
N LEU A 268 -4.91 -0.04 -15.29
CA LEU A 268 -4.39 -1.08 -14.39
C LEU A 268 -5.54 -1.63 -13.54
N VAL A 269 -5.66 -2.96 -13.50
CA VAL A 269 -6.60 -3.68 -12.62
C VAL A 269 -5.84 -4.40 -11.51
N GLU A 270 -6.38 -4.33 -10.29
CA GLU A 270 -5.69 -4.74 -9.05
C GLU A 270 -6.02 -6.17 -8.60
N ASN A 271 -7.09 -6.77 -9.13
CA ASN A 271 -7.56 -8.09 -8.70
C ASN A 271 -8.24 -8.88 -9.83
N GLU A 272 -8.55 -10.14 -9.52
CA GLU A 272 -9.25 -11.06 -10.43
C GLU A 272 -10.63 -10.57 -10.87
N PHE A 273 -11.30 -9.74 -10.07
CA PHE A 273 -12.58 -9.11 -10.40
C PHE A 273 -12.46 -7.87 -11.30
N GLN A 274 -11.27 -7.55 -11.81
CA GLN A 274 -11.04 -6.43 -12.72
C GLN A 274 -11.29 -5.05 -12.10
N GLU A 275 -11.17 -4.93 -10.77
CA GLU A 275 -11.29 -3.66 -10.08
C GLU A 275 -10.05 -2.78 -10.36
N THR A 276 -10.26 -1.49 -10.53
CA THR A 276 -9.19 -0.50 -10.78
C THR A 276 -8.66 0.09 -9.46
N SER A 277 -7.71 1.03 -9.56
CA SER A 277 -7.21 1.81 -8.42
C SER A 277 -8.28 2.65 -7.69
N THR A 278 -9.46 2.84 -8.29
CA THR A 278 -10.60 3.52 -7.67
C THR A 278 -11.67 2.50 -7.33
N ARG A 279 -11.92 2.33 -6.02
CA ARG A 279 -12.92 1.39 -5.51
C ARG A 279 -14.28 1.62 -6.17
N GLY A 280 -14.88 0.55 -6.69
CA GLY A 280 -16.16 0.62 -7.37
C GLY A 280 -16.10 1.07 -8.83
N VAL A 281 -14.90 1.26 -9.36
CA VAL A 281 -14.63 1.37 -10.79
C VAL A 281 -13.90 0.11 -11.24
N TYR A 282 -14.43 -0.52 -12.28
CA TYR A 282 -13.87 -1.71 -12.92
C TYR A 282 -13.49 -1.37 -14.36
N ALA A 283 -12.50 -2.06 -14.92
CA ALA A 283 -12.10 -1.87 -16.31
C ALA A 283 -11.91 -3.23 -17.00
N VAL A 284 -12.49 -3.40 -18.19
CA VAL A 284 -12.60 -4.70 -18.87
C VAL A 284 -12.46 -4.57 -20.37
N GLY A 285 -12.12 -5.68 -21.04
CA GLY A 285 -11.89 -5.68 -22.49
C GLY A 285 -10.67 -4.83 -22.84
N ASP A 286 -10.69 -4.16 -23.98
CA ASP A 286 -9.55 -3.39 -24.51
C ASP A 286 -9.03 -2.29 -23.58
N SER A 287 -9.88 -1.80 -22.67
CA SER A 287 -9.51 -0.76 -21.70
C SER A 287 -8.51 -1.25 -20.65
N ALA A 288 -8.47 -2.56 -20.36
CA ALA A 288 -7.65 -3.15 -19.30
C ALA A 288 -6.87 -4.41 -19.73
N SER A 289 -7.34 -5.16 -20.73
CA SER A 289 -6.80 -6.46 -21.11
C SER A 289 -5.61 -6.35 -22.05
N PHE A 290 -4.64 -7.25 -21.87
CA PHE A 290 -3.51 -7.39 -22.79
C PHE A 290 -3.93 -8.06 -24.10
N LEU A 291 -4.80 -9.08 -24.04
CA LEU A 291 -5.31 -9.83 -25.18
C LEU A 291 -6.50 -9.10 -25.82
N LYS A 292 -6.42 -8.81 -27.12
CA LYS A 292 -7.52 -8.26 -27.93
C LYS A 292 -8.43 -9.38 -28.45
N GLU A 293 -8.94 -10.20 -27.54
CA GLU A 293 -9.75 -11.38 -27.87
C GLU A 293 -11.14 -11.29 -27.23
N GLY A 294 -12.18 -11.54 -28.04
CA GLY A 294 -13.57 -11.35 -27.63
C GLY A 294 -13.97 -12.21 -26.43
N SER A 295 -13.43 -13.44 -26.34
CA SER A 295 -13.66 -14.37 -25.24
C SER A 295 -12.97 -13.94 -23.93
N ALA A 296 -11.74 -13.44 -24.00
CA ALA A 296 -11.03 -12.88 -22.85
C ALA A 296 -11.75 -11.64 -22.31
N GLY A 297 -12.18 -10.74 -23.21
CA GLY A 297 -13.00 -9.58 -22.86
C GLY A 297 -14.32 -9.98 -22.20
N ALA A 298 -15.02 -10.98 -22.73
CA ALA A 298 -16.26 -11.48 -22.14
C ALA A 298 -16.05 -12.08 -20.73
N SER A 299 -14.95 -12.83 -20.52
CA SER A 299 -14.60 -13.38 -19.21
C SER A 299 -14.31 -12.27 -18.19
N ALA A 300 -13.50 -11.28 -18.57
CA ALA A 300 -13.21 -10.12 -17.73
C ALA A 300 -14.48 -9.32 -17.40
N GLY A 301 -15.34 -9.10 -18.40
CA GLY A 301 -16.64 -8.46 -18.24
C GLY A 301 -17.52 -9.16 -17.21
N TRP A 302 -17.63 -10.49 -17.30
CA TRP A 302 -18.38 -11.30 -16.35
C TRP A 302 -17.84 -11.14 -14.92
N LEU A 303 -16.52 -11.25 -14.74
CA LEU A 303 -15.86 -11.10 -13.44
C LEU A 303 -16.06 -9.70 -12.85
N ALA A 304 -16.00 -8.64 -13.66
CA ALA A 304 -16.31 -7.28 -13.22
C ALA A 304 -17.77 -7.12 -12.78
N GLY A 305 -18.72 -7.73 -13.51
CA GLY A 305 -20.13 -7.74 -13.12
C GLY A 305 -20.35 -8.45 -11.77
N VAL A 306 -19.68 -9.58 -11.55
CA VAL A 306 -19.69 -10.29 -10.26
C VAL A 306 -19.05 -9.45 -9.16
N GLY A 307 -17.87 -8.87 -9.40
CA GLY A 307 -17.16 -8.02 -8.46
C GLY A 307 -17.97 -6.81 -8.02
N ALA A 308 -18.58 -6.11 -8.98
CA ALA A 308 -19.47 -4.99 -8.72
C ALA A 308 -20.66 -5.42 -7.85
N ASN A 309 -21.27 -6.58 -8.14
CA ASN A 309 -22.37 -7.11 -7.33
C ASN A 309 -21.93 -7.46 -5.89
N LEU A 310 -20.79 -8.10 -5.71
CA LEU A 310 -20.25 -8.44 -4.39
C LEU A 310 -19.96 -7.17 -3.58
N GLN A 311 -19.29 -6.20 -4.20
CA GLN A 311 -18.96 -4.95 -3.53
C GLN A 311 -20.19 -4.13 -3.14
N ILE A 312 -21.25 -4.16 -3.97
CA ILE A 312 -22.54 -3.58 -3.63
C ILE A 312 -23.14 -4.27 -2.40
N ALA A 313 -23.10 -5.60 -2.33
CA ALA A 313 -23.60 -6.35 -1.17
C ALA A 313 -22.79 -6.05 0.11
N GLU A 314 -21.47 -5.91 0.00
CA GLU A 314 -20.61 -5.47 1.11
C GLU A 314 -20.95 -4.05 1.59
N ASP A 315 -21.22 -3.13 0.66
CA ASP A 315 -21.62 -1.76 0.99
C ASP A 315 -22.97 -1.75 1.72
N ASP A 316 -23.93 -2.57 1.27
CA ASP A 316 -25.23 -2.72 1.91
C ASP A 316 -25.08 -3.28 3.35
N MET A 317 -24.19 -4.26 3.55
CA MET A 317 -23.89 -4.83 4.87
C MET A 317 -23.26 -3.80 5.81
N LYS A 318 -22.29 -3.00 5.33
CA LYS A 318 -21.67 -1.94 6.14
C LYS A 318 -22.65 -0.85 6.52
N MET A 319 -23.55 -0.47 5.61
CA MET A 319 -24.63 0.47 5.91
C MET A 319 -25.57 -0.07 7.01
N LEU A 320 -25.85 -1.38 6.97
CA LEU A 320 -26.64 -2.04 8.01
C LEU A 320 -25.92 -2.04 9.37
N ASP A 321 -24.63 -2.36 9.41
CA ASP A 321 -23.83 -2.33 10.64
C ASP A 321 -23.77 -0.92 11.25
N GLN A 322 -23.60 0.10 10.40
CA GLN A 322 -23.63 1.50 10.82
C GLN A 322 -25.02 1.92 11.34
N ALA A 323 -26.10 1.47 10.68
CA ALA A 323 -27.46 1.72 11.15
C ALA A 323 -27.73 1.05 12.51
N ILE A 324 -27.26 -0.18 12.71
CA ILE A 324 -27.33 -0.89 13.99
C ILE A 324 -26.54 -0.11 15.06
N ALA A 325 -25.31 0.31 14.76
CA ALA A 325 -24.46 1.06 15.71
C ALA A 325 -24.99 2.46 16.04
N SER A 326 -25.76 3.09 15.13
CA SER A 326 -26.36 4.41 15.31
C SER A 326 -27.77 4.38 15.93
N SER A 327 -28.34 3.19 16.14
CA SER A 327 -29.65 3.06 16.78
C SER A 327 -29.53 3.39 18.26
N PRO A 328 -30.35 4.31 18.81
CA PRO A 328 -30.29 4.65 20.23
C PRO A 328 -30.60 3.42 21.07
N GLU A 329 -29.77 3.13 22.08
CA GLU A 329 -30.06 2.12 23.09
C GLU A 329 -31.49 2.36 23.61
N VAL A 330 -32.34 1.32 23.55
CA VAL A 330 -33.60 1.32 24.29
C VAL A 330 -33.23 1.38 25.77
N ALA A 331 -33.27 2.58 26.34
CA ALA A 331 -33.04 2.79 27.75
C ALA A 331 -34.04 1.95 28.55
N VAL A 332 -33.54 0.94 29.25
CA VAL A 332 -34.34 0.22 30.25
C VAL A 332 -34.72 1.23 31.34
N PRO A 333 -36.01 1.46 31.63
CA PRO A 333 -36.40 2.47 32.60
C PRO A 333 -35.86 2.11 33.99
N LYS A 334 -35.08 3.01 34.60
CA LYS A 334 -34.76 2.98 36.03
C LYS A 334 -35.99 3.37 36.85
N SER A 335 -37.00 2.50 36.89
CA SER A 335 -38.11 2.64 37.84
C SER A 335 -38.80 1.29 38.06
N ALA A 336 -38.11 0.39 38.77
CA ALA A 336 -38.74 -0.76 39.41
C ALA A 336 -37.89 -1.21 40.61
N VAL A 337 -37.80 -0.37 41.64
CA VAL A 337 -37.43 -0.83 42.99
C VAL A 337 -38.73 -0.96 43.77
N GLY A 338 -39.25 -2.19 43.86
CA GLY A 338 -40.30 -2.57 44.80
C GLY A 338 -39.69 -3.17 46.08
N PRO A 339 -40.38 -3.09 47.24
CA PRO A 339 -39.80 -3.39 48.54
C PRO A 339 -39.80 -4.90 48.80
N SER A 340 -38.80 -5.60 48.26
CA SER A 340 -38.27 -6.88 48.77
C SER A 340 -37.15 -7.30 47.83
N GLY A 341 -35.90 -7.05 48.23
CA GLY A 341 -34.72 -7.20 47.38
C GLY A 341 -34.45 -8.63 46.94
N SER A 342 -34.99 -9.04 45.80
CA SER A 342 -34.55 -10.21 45.04
C SER A 342 -34.44 -9.87 43.54
N ASN A 343 -33.24 -10.03 42.97
CA ASN A 343 -32.97 -9.78 41.55
C ASN A 343 -33.45 -10.97 40.69
N PHE A 344 -34.28 -10.71 39.69
CA PHE A 344 -34.53 -11.65 38.60
C PHE A 344 -33.36 -11.65 37.59
N GLY A 345 -32.94 -12.84 37.14
CA GLY A 345 -31.81 -13.03 36.23
C GLY A 345 -32.10 -12.74 34.74
N PRO A 346 -31.06 -12.75 33.89
CA PRO A 346 -31.05 -12.13 32.55
C PRO A 346 -31.82 -12.86 31.45
N SER A 347 -32.66 -13.85 31.78
CA SER A 347 -33.43 -14.63 30.79
C SER A 347 -34.74 -13.96 30.35
N ALA A 348 -35.32 -13.07 31.18
CA ALA A 348 -36.60 -12.43 30.86
C ALA A 348 -36.48 -11.22 29.91
N ALA A 349 -35.34 -10.53 29.89
CA ALA A 349 -35.10 -9.36 29.05
C ALA A 349 -34.88 -9.71 27.57
N ILE A 350 -34.35 -10.92 27.29
CA ILE A 350 -34.08 -11.41 25.94
C ILE A 350 -35.38 -11.79 25.22
N THR A 351 -36.34 -12.36 25.94
CA THR A 351 -37.66 -12.77 25.38
C THR A 351 -38.54 -11.57 24.99
N LEU A 352 -38.42 -10.43 25.67
CA LEU A 352 -39.15 -9.20 25.32
C LEU A 352 -38.55 -8.45 24.11
N SER A 353 -37.23 -8.49 23.94
CA SER A 353 -36.53 -7.88 22.80
C SER A 353 -36.79 -8.63 21.48
N LEU A 354 -36.91 -9.95 21.54
CA LEU A 354 -37.22 -10.79 20.37
C LEU A 354 -38.65 -10.60 19.85
N ASN A 355 -39.65 -10.48 20.74
CA ASN A 355 -41.03 -10.30 20.31
C ASN A 355 -41.28 -8.94 19.64
N HIS A 356 -40.59 -7.88 20.07
CA HIS A 356 -40.72 -6.54 19.46
C HIS A 356 -40.03 -6.45 18.08
N ALA A 357 -38.90 -7.15 17.90
CA ALA A 357 -38.22 -7.27 16.60
C ALA A 357 -39.06 -8.08 15.58
N ILE A 358 -39.82 -9.08 16.04
CA ILE A 358 -40.70 -9.92 15.22
C ILE A 358 -41.95 -9.13 14.75
N GLU A 359 -42.50 -8.23 15.56
CA GLU A 359 -43.64 -7.37 15.20
C GLU A 359 -43.26 -6.24 14.23
N THR A 360 -42.01 -5.77 14.26
CA THR A 360 -41.56 -4.63 13.44
C THR A 360 -41.15 -5.03 12.02
N TYR A 361 -40.77 -6.30 11.79
CA TYR A 361 -40.26 -6.78 10.48
C TYR A 361 -40.78 -8.19 10.11
N PRO A 362 -41.93 -8.31 9.41
CA PRO A 362 -42.62 -9.59 9.18
C PRO A 362 -41.88 -10.64 8.33
N ARG A 363 -40.74 -10.30 7.72
CA ARG A 363 -39.99 -11.20 6.81
C ARG A 363 -38.73 -11.82 7.41
N LEU A 364 -38.36 -11.45 8.65
CA LEU A 364 -37.19 -11.99 9.34
C LEU A 364 -37.45 -13.34 10.05
N SER A 365 -38.71 -13.78 10.19
CA SER A 365 -39.05 -15.02 10.91
C SER A 365 -38.62 -16.32 10.21
N LYS A 366 -38.31 -16.29 8.91
CA LYS A 366 -37.97 -17.50 8.15
C LYS A 366 -36.50 -17.92 8.23
N ALA A 367 -35.59 -17.04 8.66
CA ALA A 367 -34.16 -17.35 8.73
C ALA A 367 -33.74 -17.95 10.09
N LEU A 368 -34.46 -17.64 11.17
CA LEU A 368 -34.05 -17.97 12.54
C LEU A 368 -34.49 -19.36 13.03
N HIS A 369 -35.33 -20.08 12.28
CA HIS A 369 -35.73 -21.45 12.65
C HIS A 369 -34.71 -22.54 12.26
N ALA A 370 -33.59 -22.18 11.62
CA ALA A 370 -32.68 -23.16 11.01
C ALA A 370 -31.44 -23.53 11.83
N SER A 371 -31.23 -23.07 13.07
CA SER A 371 -30.05 -23.50 13.83
C SER A 371 -30.22 -23.49 15.35
N GLY A 372 -30.48 -24.69 15.89
CA GLY A 372 -29.58 -25.34 16.85
C GLY A 372 -29.52 -24.84 18.30
N ARG A 373 -30.16 -25.60 19.19
CA ARG A 373 -29.96 -25.64 20.65
C ARG A 373 -28.54 -26.13 21.01
N VAL A 374 -27.90 -25.54 22.03
CA VAL A 374 -27.03 -26.27 22.98
C VAL A 374 -27.11 -25.60 24.37
N THR A 375 -27.35 -26.40 25.40
CA THR A 375 -27.37 -26.00 26.82
C THR A 375 -26.16 -26.63 27.52
N LEU A 376 -25.42 -25.88 28.34
CA LEU A 376 -24.40 -26.44 29.24
C LEU A 376 -24.47 -25.76 30.61
N ALA A 377 -24.62 -26.60 31.64
CA ALA A 377 -24.76 -26.23 33.04
C ALA A 377 -23.40 -26.16 33.73
N VAL A 378 -23.23 -25.21 34.66
CA VAL A 378 -22.09 -25.16 35.59
C VAL A 378 -22.60 -25.09 37.03
N ARG A 379 -22.12 -26.02 37.86
CA ARG A 379 -22.32 -26.09 39.31
C ARG A 379 -21.32 -25.19 40.04
N SER A 380 -21.78 -24.52 41.09
CA SER A 380 -20.98 -23.72 42.01
C SER A 380 -20.42 -24.57 43.17
N ALA A 381 -19.17 -24.30 43.56
CA ALA A 381 -18.56 -24.79 44.81
C ALA A 381 -18.08 -23.58 45.62
N ALA A 382 -18.40 -23.61 46.92
CA ALA A 382 -18.17 -22.51 47.87
C ALA A 382 -16.74 -22.52 48.45
N PHE A 383 -16.21 -21.31 48.69
CA PHE A 383 -14.92 -21.08 49.35
C PHE A 383 -15.07 -20.99 50.88
N GLY A 384 -14.22 -21.72 51.61
CA GLY A 384 -13.98 -21.55 53.04
C GLY A 384 -12.70 -20.76 53.31
N GLN A 385 -12.75 -19.83 54.26
CA GLN A 385 -11.61 -19.04 54.73
C GLN A 385 -10.67 -19.86 55.63
N SER A 386 -9.35 -19.70 55.47
CA SER A 386 -8.37 -20.08 56.48
C SER A 386 -7.45 -18.90 56.84
N ARG A 387 -7.04 -18.87 58.12
CA ARG A 387 -6.31 -17.79 58.80
C ARG A 387 -4.81 -17.84 58.48
N ARG A 388 -4.20 -16.66 58.30
CA ARG A 388 -2.75 -16.49 58.09
C ARG A 388 -1.97 -16.54 59.40
N GLY A 389 -0.91 -17.34 59.44
CA GLY A 389 0.19 -17.23 60.42
C GLY A 389 1.36 -16.45 59.82
N LEU A 390 2.00 -15.61 60.63
CA LEU A 390 3.21 -14.85 60.30
C LEU A 390 4.42 -15.78 60.28
N ALA A 391 5.18 -15.78 59.18
CA ALA A 391 6.50 -16.41 59.07
C ALA A 391 7.55 -15.34 58.78
N THR A 392 8.63 -15.39 59.54
CA THR A 392 9.84 -14.55 59.48
C THR A 392 10.54 -14.66 58.13
N ALA A 393 10.88 -13.52 57.51
CA ALA A 393 11.62 -13.47 56.25
C ALA A 393 13.09 -13.83 56.48
N ALA A 394 13.53 -14.96 55.91
CA ALA A 394 14.95 -15.21 55.66
C ALA A 394 15.45 -14.27 54.55
N ALA A 395 16.71 -13.84 54.65
CA ALA A 395 17.35 -13.05 53.60
C ALA A 395 17.31 -13.80 52.26
N VAL A 396 16.66 -13.20 51.27
CA VAL A 396 16.58 -13.73 49.90
C VAL A 396 17.98 -13.69 49.30
N THR A 397 18.59 -14.87 49.18
CA THR A 397 19.70 -15.08 48.25
C THR A 397 19.13 -14.87 46.85
N SER A 398 19.63 -13.86 46.12
CA SER A 398 19.22 -13.60 44.74
C SER A 398 19.53 -14.84 43.90
N ALA A 399 18.50 -15.61 43.52
CA ALA A 399 18.67 -16.76 42.66
C ALA A 399 19.15 -16.29 41.29
N SER A 400 20.41 -16.59 40.96
CA SER A 400 20.97 -16.37 39.62
C SER A 400 20.15 -17.17 38.60
N ARG A 401 19.42 -16.47 37.72
CA ARG A 401 18.65 -17.09 36.63
C ARG A 401 19.51 -17.13 35.37
N SER A 402 19.43 -18.21 34.59
CA SER A 402 20.25 -18.41 33.39
C SER A 402 19.37 -18.80 32.21
N HIS A 403 19.65 -18.23 31.03
CA HIS A 403 18.98 -18.54 29.77
C HIS A 403 20.01 -18.78 28.67
N LYS A 404 19.68 -19.58 27.65
CA LYS A 404 20.56 -19.71 26.48
C LYS A 404 20.62 -18.40 25.69
N VAL A 405 19.47 -17.75 25.53
CA VAL A 405 19.40 -16.45 24.86
C VAL A 405 18.64 -15.45 25.73
N VAL A 406 19.22 -14.28 25.97
CA VAL A 406 18.53 -13.13 26.55
C VAL A 406 18.36 -12.06 25.48
N VAL A 407 17.13 -11.59 25.30
CA VAL A 407 16.76 -10.51 24.36
C VAL A 407 16.33 -9.29 25.17
N VAL A 408 17.12 -8.22 25.11
CA VAL A 408 16.84 -6.94 25.76
C VAL A 408 16.01 -6.07 24.82
N GLY A 409 14.76 -5.81 25.19
CA GLY A 409 13.78 -5.07 24.40
C GLY A 409 12.73 -5.98 23.76
N GLY A 410 11.46 -5.71 24.03
CA GLY A 410 10.25 -6.35 23.47
C GLY A 410 9.64 -5.52 22.33
N GLY A 411 10.46 -4.69 21.67
CA GLY A 411 10.07 -3.91 20.50
C GLY A 411 9.99 -4.73 19.21
N SER A 412 9.93 -4.06 18.06
CA SER A 412 9.78 -4.73 16.75
C SER A 412 10.89 -5.75 16.48
N ALA A 413 12.15 -5.40 16.75
CA ALA A 413 13.29 -6.27 16.52
C ALA A 413 13.34 -7.42 17.54
N GLY A 414 13.21 -7.12 18.83
CA GLY A 414 13.29 -8.13 19.88
C GLY A 414 12.23 -9.22 19.75
N LEU A 415 10.98 -8.86 19.47
CA LEU A 415 9.92 -9.85 19.24
C LEU A 415 10.13 -10.64 17.95
N ALA A 416 10.52 -10.00 16.84
CA ALA A 416 10.78 -10.71 15.60
C ALA A 416 11.90 -11.76 15.76
N ILE A 417 12.99 -11.39 16.44
CA ILE A 417 14.14 -12.26 16.69
C ILE A 417 13.80 -13.39 17.65
N SER A 418 13.18 -13.09 18.80
CA SER A 418 12.88 -14.11 19.82
C SER A 418 11.92 -15.18 19.29
N HIS A 419 10.90 -14.78 18.52
CA HIS A 419 9.98 -15.73 17.91
C HIS A 419 10.63 -16.53 16.78
N GLN A 420 11.48 -15.93 15.95
CA GLN A 420 12.23 -16.68 14.92
C GLN A 420 13.17 -17.71 15.55
N LEU A 421 13.88 -17.35 16.63
CA LEU A 421 14.70 -18.29 17.40
C LEU A 421 13.84 -19.44 17.94
N LEU A 422 12.71 -19.14 18.58
CA LEU A 422 11.79 -20.19 19.07
C LEU A 422 11.30 -21.11 17.95
N ARG A 423 10.97 -20.54 16.78
CA ARG A 423 10.49 -21.29 15.60
C ARG A 423 11.55 -22.17 14.95
N SER A 424 12.83 -21.95 15.23
CA SER A 424 13.89 -22.88 14.78
C SER A 424 13.73 -24.29 15.35
N GLY A 425 12.94 -24.47 16.42
CA GLY A 425 12.73 -25.75 17.08
C GLY A 425 13.89 -26.20 17.97
N ARG A 426 14.93 -25.36 18.14
CA ARG A 426 16.16 -25.69 18.87
C ARG A 426 16.14 -25.33 20.36
N PHE A 427 15.13 -24.60 20.81
CA PHE A 427 15.05 -24.06 22.17
C PHE A 427 13.87 -24.67 22.93
N ALA A 428 14.13 -25.07 24.18
CA ALA A 428 13.09 -25.52 25.10
C ALA A 428 12.28 -24.33 25.66
N SER A 429 11.21 -24.63 26.39
CA SER A 429 10.46 -23.60 27.12
C SER A 429 11.39 -22.87 28.10
N GLU A 430 11.27 -21.55 28.15
CA GLU A 430 12.09 -20.64 28.94
C GLU A 430 13.59 -20.61 28.58
N ASP A 431 14.09 -21.31 27.54
CA ASP A 431 15.50 -21.18 27.10
C ASP A 431 15.81 -19.77 26.57
N ILE A 432 14.80 -19.08 26.04
CA ILE A 432 14.88 -17.70 25.52
C ILE A 432 14.11 -16.79 26.48
N ALA A 433 14.77 -15.74 26.95
CA ALA A 433 14.17 -14.68 27.75
C ALA A 433 14.04 -13.37 26.96
N VAL A 434 12.91 -12.67 27.13
CA VAL A 434 12.69 -11.32 26.64
C VAL A 434 12.54 -10.39 27.85
N VAL A 435 13.30 -9.30 27.89
CA VAL A 435 13.30 -8.33 29.00
C VAL A 435 12.85 -6.97 28.49
N ASP A 436 11.70 -6.49 28.97
CA ASP A 436 11.15 -5.18 28.60
C ASP A 436 10.21 -4.63 29.68
N PRO A 437 10.31 -3.34 30.07
CA PRO A 437 9.42 -2.77 31.09
C PRO A 437 8.01 -2.44 30.57
N ALA A 438 7.78 -2.41 29.26
CA ALA A 438 6.52 -1.96 28.68
C ALA A 438 5.40 -2.99 28.88
N GLN A 439 4.22 -2.48 29.25
CA GLN A 439 2.97 -3.25 29.23
C GLN A 439 2.36 -3.30 27.82
N TRP A 440 2.67 -2.29 27.01
CA TRP A 440 2.07 -2.06 25.70
C TRP A 440 3.13 -2.06 24.61
N HIS A 441 2.81 -2.73 23.52
CA HIS A 441 3.59 -2.72 22.29
C HIS A 441 2.89 -1.82 21.26
N HIS A 442 3.66 -1.01 20.53
CA HIS A 442 3.11 -0.04 19.58
C HIS A 442 3.64 -0.25 18.16
N TYR A 443 2.75 -0.25 17.17
CA TYR A 443 3.11 -0.09 15.76
C TYR A 443 3.38 1.39 15.45
N GLN A 444 4.59 1.84 15.80
CA GLN A 444 5.00 3.25 15.70
C GLN A 444 5.01 3.82 14.26
N PRO A 445 5.32 3.06 13.19
CA PRO A 445 5.20 3.60 11.82
C PRO A 445 3.79 4.12 11.51
N GLY A 446 2.76 3.55 12.15
CA GLY A 446 1.38 3.96 12.02
C GLY A 446 1.03 5.29 12.71
N TRP A 447 1.86 5.83 13.61
CA TRP A 447 1.60 7.15 14.23
C TRP A 447 1.59 8.31 13.23
N THR A 448 2.21 8.13 12.06
CA THR A 448 2.03 9.04 10.90
C THR A 448 0.60 9.01 10.34
N LEU A 449 -0.14 7.89 10.44
CA LEU A 449 -1.56 7.81 10.08
C LEU A 449 -2.41 8.51 11.12
N VAL A 450 -2.07 8.35 12.40
CA VAL A 450 -2.76 9.01 13.51
C VAL A 450 -2.65 10.52 13.37
N GLY A 451 -1.44 11.03 13.15
CA GLY A 451 -1.20 12.45 12.96
C GLY A 451 -1.86 13.05 11.71
N ALA A 452 -2.40 12.22 10.82
CA ALA A 452 -3.15 12.60 9.64
C ALA A 452 -4.65 12.27 9.71
N GLY A 453 -5.15 11.81 10.85
CA GLY A 453 -6.57 11.46 11.02
C GLY A 453 -7.02 10.20 10.27
N LEU A 454 -6.09 9.33 9.86
CA LEU A 454 -6.38 8.12 9.09
C LEU A 454 -6.56 6.86 9.95
N LYS A 455 -6.09 6.91 11.20
CA LYS A 455 -6.21 5.84 12.21
C LYS A 455 -6.26 6.44 13.62
N THR A 456 -6.73 5.66 14.58
CA THR A 456 -6.56 5.97 16.00
C THR A 456 -5.25 5.38 16.55
N LYS A 457 -4.69 5.94 17.62
CA LYS A 457 -3.48 5.39 18.25
C LYS A 457 -3.77 4.07 18.98
N GLU A 458 -5.01 3.86 19.41
CA GLU A 458 -5.52 2.65 20.05
C GLU A 458 -5.50 1.45 19.10
N GLU A 459 -5.87 1.63 17.82
CA GLU A 459 -5.75 0.58 16.78
C GLU A 459 -4.32 0.05 16.62
N LEU A 460 -3.33 0.86 16.99
CA LEU A 460 -1.91 0.58 16.81
C LEU A 460 -1.21 0.15 18.11
N LYS A 461 -1.99 -0.06 19.17
CA LYS A 461 -1.54 -0.52 20.49
C LYS A 461 -1.94 -1.98 20.69
N MET A 462 -1.01 -2.77 21.20
CA MET A 462 -1.19 -4.20 21.47
C MET A 462 -0.69 -4.51 22.88
N SER A 463 -1.33 -5.48 23.55
CA SER A 463 -0.87 -5.99 24.84
C SER A 463 0.45 -6.74 24.66
N MET A 464 1.50 -6.36 25.40
CA MET A 464 2.80 -7.03 25.29
C MET A 464 2.73 -8.52 25.69
N PRO A 465 2.08 -8.90 26.81
CA PRO A 465 1.94 -10.32 27.18
C PRO A 465 1.19 -11.17 26.14
N GLU A 466 0.26 -10.61 25.38
CA GLU A 466 -0.48 -11.35 24.34
C GLU A 466 0.35 -11.57 23.06
N LEU A 467 1.39 -10.77 22.85
CA LEU A 467 2.28 -10.89 21.69
C LEU A 467 3.43 -11.87 21.92
N ILE A 468 3.77 -12.16 23.17
CA ILE A 468 4.89 -13.03 23.52
C ILE A 468 4.39 -14.48 23.61
N ASP A 469 5.03 -15.38 22.85
CA ASP A 469 4.74 -16.81 22.94
C ASP A 469 4.97 -17.33 24.38
N PRO A 470 4.05 -18.13 24.95
CA PRO A 470 4.17 -18.65 26.32
C PRO A 470 5.44 -19.46 26.61
N LYS A 471 6.13 -19.98 25.58
CA LYS A 471 7.42 -20.67 25.74
C LYS A 471 8.59 -19.71 25.96
N LEU A 472 8.43 -18.41 25.67
CA LEU A 472 9.43 -17.39 25.95
C LEU A 472 9.28 -16.90 27.39
N LYS A 473 10.41 -16.77 28.10
CA LYS A 473 10.38 -16.17 29.44
C LYS A 473 10.27 -14.65 29.32
N PHE A 474 9.14 -14.07 29.70
CA PHE A 474 9.00 -12.61 29.75
C PHE A 474 9.34 -12.04 31.12
N TYR A 475 10.33 -11.15 31.16
CA TYR A 475 10.68 -10.31 32.30
C TYR A 475 10.14 -8.91 32.07
N ASN A 476 9.01 -8.59 32.70
CA ASN A 476 8.36 -7.31 32.52
C ASN A 476 8.96 -6.21 33.42
N VAL A 477 10.26 -6.00 33.29
CA VAL A 477 11.07 -5.07 34.08
C VAL A 477 12.10 -4.41 33.18
N SER A 478 12.65 -3.27 33.60
CA SER A 478 13.73 -2.61 32.86
C SER A 478 15.05 -3.37 32.99
N VAL A 479 15.98 -3.09 32.09
CA VAL A 479 17.41 -3.41 32.25
C VAL A 479 18.12 -2.16 32.76
N ASP A 480 18.96 -2.31 33.77
CA ASP A 480 19.73 -1.22 34.37
C ASP A 480 21.18 -1.21 33.88
N ALA A 481 21.81 -2.39 33.76
CA ALA A 481 23.20 -2.53 33.32
C ALA A 481 23.42 -3.78 32.46
N LEU A 482 24.41 -3.68 31.56
CA LEU A 482 24.91 -4.77 30.72
C LEU A 482 26.37 -5.05 31.10
N THR A 483 26.68 -6.29 31.51
CA THR A 483 28.01 -6.73 31.96
C THR A 483 28.50 -7.88 31.06
N PRO A 484 28.91 -7.59 29.81
CA PRO A 484 29.25 -8.62 28.84
C PRO A 484 30.49 -9.44 29.18
N GLU A 485 31.41 -8.91 29.98
CA GLU A 485 32.56 -9.65 30.50
C GLU A 485 32.15 -10.78 31.47
N GLU A 486 30.98 -10.65 32.10
CA GLU A 486 30.40 -11.64 33.02
C GLU A 486 29.27 -12.46 32.37
N ASN A 487 28.97 -12.24 31.07
CA ASN A 487 27.81 -12.81 30.37
C ASN A 487 26.49 -12.64 31.15
N SER A 488 26.26 -11.45 31.71
CA SER A 488 25.06 -11.17 32.51
C SER A 488 24.47 -9.79 32.24
N ILE A 489 23.21 -9.63 32.63
CA ILE A 489 22.52 -8.33 32.71
C ILE A 489 21.98 -8.12 34.13
N THR A 490 21.89 -6.87 34.54
CA THR A 490 21.24 -6.46 35.78
C THR A 490 19.88 -5.86 35.45
N LEU A 491 18.83 -6.44 36.02
CA LEU A 491 17.45 -5.94 35.89
C LEU A 491 17.26 -4.71 36.78
N GLY A 492 16.22 -3.91 36.50
CA GLY A 492 15.84 -2.76 37.31
C GLY A 492 15.41 -3.12 38.74
N THR A 493 15.17 -4.40 39.03
CA THR A 493 14.96 -4.93 40.39
C THR A 493 16.26 -5.14 41.17
N GLY A 494 17.41 -5.09 40.49
CA GLY A 494 18.72 -5.47 41.02
C GLY A 494 19.08 -6.94 40.79
N ASP A 495 18.14 -7.78 40.32
CA ASP A 495 18.41 -9.18 40.02
C ASP A 495 19.37 -9.32 38.83
N LYS A 496 20.27 -10.31 38.90
CA LYS A 496 21.14 -10.69 37.78
C LYS A 496 20.54 -11.83 36.96
N VAL A 497 20.65 -11.73 35.63
CA VAL A 497 20.29 -12.78 34.68
C VAL A 497 21.49 -13.08 33.79
N ASN A 498 21.93 -14.34 33.79
CA ASN A 498 23.04 -14.81 32.97
C ASN A 498 22.53 -15.30 31.61
N TYR A 499 23.41 -15.24 30.60
CA TYR A 499 23.13 -15.70 29.25
C TYR A 499 24.28 -16.49 28.62
N GLU A 500 23.98 -17.37 27.68
CA GLU A 500 24.99 -17.86 26.73
C GLU A 500 25.15 -16.88 25.56
N HIS A 501 24.03 -16.37 25.03
CA HIS A 501 23.97 -15.33 24.00
C HIS A 501 23.07 -14.15 24.41
N LEU A 502 23.47 -12.94 24.03
CA LEU A 502 22.73 -11.72 24.30
C LEU A 502 22.34 -11.01 23.00
N VAL A 503 21.06 -10.67 22.86
CA VAL A 503 20.54 -9.78 21.81
C VAL A 503 20.13 -8.47 22.43
N VAL A 504 20.75 -7.35 22.03
CA VAL A 504 20.46 -6.01 22.55
C VAL A 504 19.65 -5.22 21.53
N ALA A 505 18.34 -5.07 21.75
CA ALA A 505 17.41 -4.39 20.84
C ALA A 505 16.38 -3.48 21.56
N PRO A 506 16.78 -2.59 22.50
CA PRO A 506 15.84 -1.71 23.23
C PRO A 506 15.24 -0.57 22.39
N GLY A 507 15.63 -0.44 21.11
CA GLY A 507 15.27 0.68 20.26
C GLY A 507 16.11 1.93 20.54
N ILE A 508 15.52 3.10 20.31
CA ILE A 508 16.16 4.41 20.48
C ILE A 508 15.36 5.30 21.43
N LYS A 509 16.08 6.05 22.27
CA LYS A 509 15.48 7.00 23.21
C LYS A 509 15.14 8.30 22.49
N ILE A 510 13.95 8.82 22.74
CA ILE A 510 13.53 10.16 22.34
C ILE A 510 13.86 11.13 23.47
N ASN A 511 14.57 12.20 23.17
CA ASN A 511 15.01 13.19 24.15
C ASN A 511 14.16 14.46 24.01
N TYR A 512 12.99 14.51 24.65
CA TYR A 512 12.14 15.70 24.64
C TYR A 512 12.85 16.92 25.26
N ASP A 513 13.70 16.70 26.26
CA ASP A 513 14.49 17.75 26.91
C ASP A 513 15.64 18.30 26.04
N SER A 514 15.87 17.74 24.85
CA SER A 514 16.90 18.24 23.93
C SER A 514 16.56 19.61 23.33
N ILE A 515 15.29 20.03 23.44
CA ILE A 515 14.78 21.30 22.96
C ILE A 515 14.18 22.02 24.16
N LYS A 516 14.76 23.17 24.51
CA LYS A 516 14.28 23.99 25.63
C LYS A 516 12.80 24.38 25.40
N GLY A 517 11.93 24.13 26.39
CA GLY A 517 10.50 24.46 26.33
C GLY A 517 9.62 23.41 25.63
N LEU A 518 10.19 22.34 25.05
CA LEU A 518 9.41 21.33 24.35
C LEU A 518 8.54 20.45 25.25
N PRO A 519 9.01 19.93 26.40
CA PRO A 519 8.18 19.13 27.29
C PRO A 519 6.91 19.87 27.73
N GLU A 520 7.05 21.14 28.11
CA GLU A 520 5.94 21.99 28.54
C GLU A 520 4.96 22.26 27.38
N ALA A 521 5.48 22.57 26.19
CA ALA A 521 4.66 22.85 25.01
C ALA A 521 3.89 21.62 24.50
N LEU A 522 4.47 20.41 24.61
CA LEU A 522 3.77 19.17 24.28
C LEU A 522 2.68 18.84 25.29
N ALA A 523 2.95 19.04 26.58
CA ALA A 523 2.02 18.79 27.67
C ALA A 523 0.75 19.67 27.62
N GLU A 524 0.83 20.87 27.01
CA GLU A 524 -0.34 21.73 26.81
C GLU A 524 -1.33 21.09 25.82
N ARG A 525 -2.41 20.49 26.30
CA ARG A 525 -3.36 19.70 25.50
C ARG A 525 -3.86 20.39 24.22
N ASN A 526 -4.20 21.67 24.30
CA ASN A 526 -4.71 22.46 23.17
C ASN A 526 -3.66 23.44 22.60
N GLY A 527 -2.39 23.26 22.98
CA GLY A 527 -1.28 24.07 22.48
C GLY A 527 -0.97 23.80 21.00
N PRO A 528 -0.36 24.76 20.29
CA PRO A 528 -0.03 24.66 18.86
C PRO A 528 1.11 23.69 18.53
N VAL A 529 1.81 23.16 19.55
CA VAL A 529 2.97 22.26 19.39
C VAL A 529 2.55 20.81 19.47
N SER A 530 2.99 19.96 18.54
CA SER A 530 2.65 18.53 18.50
C SER A 530 3.80 17.66 17.97
N SER A 531 3.73 16.34 18.16
CA SER A 531 4.72 15.40 17.64
C SER A 531 4.13 14.02 17.42
N ILE A 532 4.42 13.39 16.28
CA ILE A 532 4.06 11.98 16.02
C ILE A 532 4.96 10.96 16.74
N TYR A 533 6.02 11.40 17.43
CA TYR A 533 7.05 10.50 17.97
C TYR A 533 6.75 9.98 19.38
N GLY A 534 5.60 10.32 19.98
CA GLY A 534 5.18 9.78 21.28
C GLY A 534 3.72 9.36 21.28
N TYR A 535 3.40 8.27 21.97
CA TYR A 535 2.02 7.77 22.09
C TYR A 535 1.08 8.84 22.69
N ASP A 536 1.57 9.60 23.68
CA ASP A 536 0.78 10.62 24.37
C ASP A 536 0.54 11.89 23.55
N TYR A 537 1.28 12.06 22.44
CA TYR A 537 1.28 13.30 21.66
C TYR A 537 0.85 13.11 20.19
N CYS A 538 0.92 11.88 19.65
CA CYS A 538 0.75 11.63 18.22
C CYS A 538 -0.65 11.99 17.69
N ASP A 539 -1.68 11.86 18.52
CA ASP A 539 -3.07 12.20 18.23
C ASP A 539 -3.39 13.69 18.36
N LYS A 540 -2.45 14.51 18.86
CA LYS A 540 -2.58 15.98 18.90
C LYS A 540 -2.35 16.63 17.54
N VAL A 541 -1.61 15.98 16.64
CA VAL A 541 -1.16 16.55 15.37
C VAL A 541 -2.34 16.89 14.45
N PHE A 542 -3.26 15.95 14.23
CA PHE A 542 -4.38 16.16 13.31
C PHE A 542 -5.38 17.24 13.79
N PRO A 543 -5.81 17.26 15.07
CA PRO A 543 -6.62 18.37 15.59
C PRO A 543 -5.94 19.74 15.44
N ASN A 544 -4.62 19.81 15.59
CA ASN A 544 -3.88 21.05 15.37
C ASN A 544 -3.87 21.47 13.89
N ILE A 545 -3.71 20.52 12.97
CA ILE A 545 -3.83 20.76 11.51
C ILE A 545 -5.22 21.31 11.19
N GLN A 546 -6.29 20.70 11.71
CA GLN A 546 -7.67 21.12 11.45
C GLN A 546 -7.98 22.51 12.03
N ARG A 547 -7.42 22.84 13.20
CA ARG A 547 -7.66 24.11 13.89
C ARG A 547 -6.96 25.29 13.21
N LEU A 548 -5.83 25.07 12.56
CA LEU A 548 -5.11 26.15 11.88
C LEU A 548 -5.90 26.62 10.65
N GLN A 549 -6.31 27.88 10.65
CA GLN A 549 -7.05 28.50 9.53
C GLN A 549 -6.20 29.53 8.77
N LYS A 550 -5.19 30.11 9.42
CA LYS A 550 -4.24 31.06 8.84
C LYS A 550 -2.98 31.11 9.70
N GLY A 551 -1.85 31.56 9.12
CA GLY A 551 -0.60 31.75 9.85
C GLY A 551 0.50 30.77 9.44
N ASN A 552 1.51 30.62 10.29
CA ASN A 552 2.74 29.87 9.99
C ASN A 552 2.69 28.46 10.56
N ALA A 553 2.80 27.46 9.68
CA ALA A 553 2.94 26.06 10.02
C ALA A 553 4.40 25.61 9.80
N ILE A 554 5.06 25.20 10.87
CA ILE A 554 6.46 24.75 10.82
C ILE A 554 6.55 23.27 11.16
N PHE A 555 7.26 22.50 10.32
CA PHE A 555 7.57 21.09 10.53
C PHE A 555 9.07 20.93 10.68
N THR A 556 9.52 20.31 11.77
CA THR A 556 10.97 20.21 12.06
C THR A 556 11.53 18.81 11.88
N GLN A 557 12.80 18.75 11.52
CA GLN A 557 13.63 17.54 11.53
C GLN A 557 15.00 17.89 12.11
N PRO A 558 15.44 17.24 13.20
CA PRO A 558 16.71 17.59 13.82
C PRO A 558 17.90 17.07 13.01
N ALA A 559 19.07 17.63 13.27
CA ALA A 559 20.33 17.02 12.82
C ALA A 559 20.61 15.71 13.58
N GLY A 560 21.34 14.80 12.92
CA GLY A 560 21.75 13.51 13.51
C GLY A 560 20.77 12.36 13.26
N VAL A 561 20.89 11.31 14.07
CA VAL A 561 20.16 10.06 13.88
C VAL A 561 18.76 10.14 14.49
N ILE A 562 17.75 9.82 13.69
CA ILE A 562 16.36 9.63 14.13
C ILE A 562 15.80 8.33 13.55
N LYS A 563 14.82 7.72 14.24
CA LYS A 563 14.04 6.63 13.65
C LYS A 563 13.11 7.19 12.58
N CYS A 564 12.97 6.48 11.46
CA CYS A 564 12.12 6.87 10.33
C CYS A 564 12.35 8.32 9.87
N ALA A 565 13.54 8.63 9.32
CA ALA A 565 13.91 9.99 8.90
C ALA A 565 12.95 10.65 7.90
N GLY A 566 12.12 9.88 7.18
CA GLY A 566 11.06 10.42 6.34
C GLY A 566 9.77 10.82 7.05
N ALA A 567 9.52 10.42 8.30
CA ALA A 567 8.27 10.76 9.00
C ALA A 567 8.00 12.27 9.22
N PRO A 568 9.00 13.15 9.46
CA PRO A 568 8.77 14.58 9.64
C PRO A 568 8.05 15.20 8.43
N GLN A 569 8.54 14.89 7.23
CA GLN A 569 7.95 15.36 5.98
C GLN A 569 6.62 14.67 5.64
N LYS A 570 6.38 13.42 6.09
CA LYS A 570 5.04 12.79 5.94
C LYS A 570 3.95 13.59 6.62
N SER A 571 4.20 14.07 7.85
CA SER A 571 3.27 14.94 8.57
C SER A 571 3.02 16.24 7.82
N MET A 572 4.09 16.83 7.26
CA MET A 572 3.99 18.06 6.47
C MET A 572 3.15 17.87 5.20
N TRP A 573 3.44 16.82 4.42
CA TRP A 573 2.73 16.58 3.16
C TRP A 573 1.24 16.33 3.37
N LEU A 574 0.87 15.59 4.41
CA LEU A 574 -0.54 15.34 4.75
C LEU A 574 -1.22 16.60 5.29
N ALA A 575 -0.54 17.43 6.08
CA ALA A 575 -1.08 18.71 6.51
C ALA A 575 -1.33 19.65 5.31
N LEU A 576 -0.36 19.75 4.40
CA LEU A 576 -0.47 20.54 3.17
C LEU A 576 -1.68 20.09 2.35
N ASP A 577 -1.82 18.79 2.10
CA ASP A 577 -2.91 18.27 1.29
C ASP A 577 -4.28 18.45 2.00
N HIS A 578 -4.34 18.36 3.33
CA HIS A 578 -5.54 18.73 4.10
C HIS A 578 -5.92 20.21 3.90
N TRP A 579 -4.97 21.12 4.03
CA TRP A 579 -5.22 22.56 3.83
C TRP A 579 -5.57 22.90 2.39
N LYS A 580 -5.01 22.18 1.43
CA LYS A 580 -5.42 22.26 0.02
C LYS A 580 -6.87 21.83 -0.19
N GLN A 581 -7.26 20.67 0.35
CA GLN A 581 -8.63 20.15 0.23
C GLN A 581 -9.67 21.05 0.91
N THR A 582 -9.28 21.76 1.97
CA THR A 582 -10.14 22.69 2.72
C THR A 582 -10.09 24.13 2.20
N GLY A 583 -9.34 24.41 1.14
CA GLY A 583 -9.24 25.74 0.53
C GLY A 583 -8.38 26.75 1.31
N LEU A 584 -7.58 26.30 2.27
CA LEU A 584 -6.68 27.11 3.10
C LEU A 584 -5.25 27.18 2.54
N TYR A 585 -4.96 26.41 1.48
CA TYR A 585 -3.69 26.42 0.78
C TYR A 585 -3.87 26.18 -0.72
N ASP A 586 -3.27 27.03 -1.54
CA ASP A 586 -3.21 26.86 -3.00
C ASP A 586 -1.74 26.74 -3.42
N PRO A 587 -1.27 25.54 -3.83
CA PRO A 587 0.08 25.34 -4.35
C PRO A 587 0.43 26.22 -5.55
N LYS A 588 -0.55 26.67 -6.34
CA LYS A 588 -0.33 27.56 -7.49
C LYS A 588 -0.15 29.02 -7.07
N ASN A 589 -0.64 29.40 -5.89
CA ASN A 589 -0.44 30.73 -5.32
C ASN A 589 -0.14 30.65 -3.79
N PRO A 590 1.03 30.12 -3.41
CA PRO A 590 1.39 29.95 -2.00
C PRO A 590 1.45 31.29 -1.25
N SER A 591 1.83 32.37 -1.94
CA SER A 591 1.86 33.74 -1.39
C SER A 591 0.49 34.28 -1.01
N ALA A 592 -0.58 33.90 -1.71
CA ALA A 592 -1.95 34.33 -1.37
C ALA A 592 -2.64 33.40 -0.37
N SER A 593 -2.09 32.21 -0.11
CA SER A 593 -2.68 31.23 0.80
C SER A 593 -2.75 31.74 2.25
N PRO A 594 -3.84 31.52 2.99
CA PRO A 594 -3.95 31.84 4.42
C PRO A 594 -2.84 31.22 5.29
N ILE A 595 -2.40 30.01 4.94
CA ILE A 595 -1.38 29.25 5.68
C ILE A 595 -0.04 29.30 4.92
N LYS A 596 1.05 29.53 5.65
CA LYS A 596 2.44 29.45 5.15
C LYS A 596 3.10 28.23 5.74
N ILE A 597 3.75 27.42 4.90
CA ILE A 597 4.30 26.13 5.28
C ILE A 597 5.82 26.17 5.17
N THR A 598 6.50 25.83 6.27
CA THR A 598 7.96 25.78 6.34
C THR A 598 8.40 24.39 6.81
N PHE A 599 9.34 23.80 6.08
CA PHE A 599 10.10 22.62 6.50
C PHE A 599 11.48 23.04 6.99
N ALA A 600 11.73 22.90 8.29
CA ALA A 600 13.02 23.20 8.89
C ALA A 600 13.76 21.91 9.23
N THR A 601 14.88 21.67 8.56
CA THR A 601 15.66 20.44 8.72
C THR A 601 17.11 20.76 9.07
N GLY A 602 17.68 20.04 10.03
CA GLY A 602 19.10 20.10 10.36
C GLY A 602 20.01 19.50 9.27
N LEU A 603 19.44 18.90 8.23
CA LEU A 603 20.17 18.30 7.10
C LEU A 603 20.31 19.29 5.93
N PRO A 604 21.31 19.11 5.04
CA PRO A 604 21.46 19.94 3.85
C PRO A 604 20.52 19.55 2.69
N VAL A 605 19.76 18.46 2.82
CA VAL A 605 18.93 17.88 1.74
C VAL A 605 17.59 17.35 2.28
N MET A 606 16.60 17.16 1.39
CA MET A 606 15.27 16.65 1.74
C MET A 606 15.26 15.19 2.18
N PHE A 607 16.15 14.37 1.60
CA PHE A 607 16.27 12.96 1.91
C PHE A 607 17.70 12.44 1.68
N GLY A 608 18.09 11.38 2.39
CA GLY A 608 19.46 10.85 2.36
C GLY A 608 19.83 10.10 1.08
N VAL A 609 18.85 9.75 0.25
CA VAL A 609 19.05 9.00 -1.00
C VAL A 609 18.80 9.92 -2.19
N PRO A 610 19.78 10.16 -3.09
CA PRO A 610 19.68 11.16 -4.15
C PRO A 610 18.44 11.02 -5.04
N LYS A 611 18.07 9.79 -5.45
CA LYS A 611 16.88 9.53 -6.28
C LYS A 611 15.61 10.12 -5.68
N TYR A 612 15.31 9.77 -4.43
CA TYR A 612 14.10 10.24 -3.75
C TYR A 612 14.23 11.68 -3.27
N SER A 613 15.44 12.11 -2.90
CA SER A 613 15.70 13.49 -2.46
C SER A 613 15.42 14.51 -3.57
N ALA A 614 15.82 14.21 -4.80
CA ALA A 614 15.55 15.05 -5.96
C ALA A 614 14.05 15.22 -6.22
N GLU A 615 13.27 14.13 -6.17
CA GLU A 615 11.81 14.19 -6.38
C GLU A 615 11.11 14.94 -5.23
N LEU A 616 11.51 14.70 -3.98
CA LEU A 616 10.96 15.41 -2.82
C LEU A 616 11.28 16.91 -2.85
N GLU A 617 12.47 17.28 -3.30
CA GLU A 617 12.87 18.68 -3.47
C GLU A 617 12.08 19.36 -4.59
N LYS A 618 11.90 18.68 -5.72
CA LYS A 618 11.03 19.14 -6.80
C LYS A 618 9.59 19.35 -6.29
N MET A 619 9.02 18.37 -5.59
CA MET A 619 7.69 18.49 -4.99
C MET A 619 7.59 19.66 -4.00
N ARG A 620 8.64 19.90 -3.19
CA ARG A 620 8.70 21.04 -2.25
C ARG A 620 8.61 22.37 -2.99
N GLN A 621 9.38 22.52 -4.07
CA GLN A 621 9.40 23.74 -4.87
C GLN A 621 8.07 23.94 -5.60
N GLU A 622 7.57 22.92 -6.28
CA GLU A 622 6.28 22.96 -7.01
C GLU A 622 5.10 23.27 -6.10
N ARG A 623 5.15 22.81 -4.85
CA ARG A 623 4.07 22.99 -3.88
C ARG A 623 4.25 24.21 -2.98
N GLY A 624 5.31 25.01 -3.15
CA GLY A 624 5.48 26.27 -2.44
C GLY A 624 5.82 26.16 -0.95
N VAL A 625 6.49 25.08 -0.54
CA VAL A 625 6.94 24.89 0.85
C VAL A 625 8.30 25.56 1.06
N GLU A 626 8.44 26.46 2.04
CA GLU A 626 9.73 27.06 2.40
C GLU A 626 10.67 25.98 2.98
N GLY A 627 11.89 25.88 2.47
CA GLY A 627 12.91 24.97 2.98
C GLY A 627 13.96 25.72 3.80
N LEU A 628 14.06 25.43 5.10
CA LEU A 628 15.15 25.89 5.96
C LEU A 628 16.11 24.72 6.21
N PHE A 629 17.11 24.57 5.34
CA PHE A 629 18.12 23.51 5.44
C PHE A 629 19.23 23.88 6.40
N GLN A 630 19.80 22.89 7.10
CA GLN A 630 20.78 23.08 8.17
C GLN A 630 20.28 23.99 9.31
N HIS A 631 18.98 23.96 9.59
CA HIS A 631 18.34 24.68 10.70
C HIS A 631 17.82 23.67 11.72
N ASP A 632 18.50 23.58 12.87
CA ASP A 632 18.18 22.62 13.93
C ASP A 632 17.37 23.31 15.03
N LEU A 633 16.18 22.82 15.36
CA LEU A 633 15.35 23.41 16.41
C LEU A 633 16.03 23.22 17.78
N VAL A 634 16.28 24.31 18.52
CA VAL A 634 16.96 24.25 19.83
C VAL A 634 16.13 24.80 20.98
N ALA A 635 15.15 25.66 20.73
CA ALA A 635 14.23 26.16 21.75
C ALA A 635 12.86 26.53 21.18
N ILE A 636 11.85 26.48 22.05
CA ILE A 636 10.51 27.01 21.84
C ILE A 636 10.28 28.09 22.90
N GLU A 637 10.06 29.32 22.48
CA GLU A 637 9.91 30.48 23.36
C GLU A 637 8.59 31.20 23.05
N GLY A 638 7.53 30.81 23.77
CA GLY A 638 6.15 31.19 23.42
C GLY A 638 5.77 30.64 22.05
N ASN A 639 5.34 31.51 21.13
CA ASN A 639 4.99 31.16 19.75
C ASN A 639 6.18 31.35 18.78
N ASN A 640 7.42 31.28 19.29
CA ASN A 640 8.62 31.38 18.47
C ASN A 640 9.43 30.09 18.52
N ALA A 641 9.78 29.58 17.34
CA ALA A 641 10.72 28.47 17.18
C ALA A 641 12.12 29.04 16.93
N VAL A 642 13.08 28.66 17.76
CA VAL A 642 14.48 29.13 17.68
C VAL A 642 15.33 28.00 17.10
N PHE A 643 15.93 28.27 15.95
CA PHE A 643 16.79 27.35 15.22
C PHE A 643 18.25 27.75 15.35
N ALA A 644 19.14 26.78 15.54
CA ALA A 644 20.57 26.96 15.34
C ALA A 644 20.92 26.77 13.86
N HIS A 645 21.73 27.66 13.32
CA HIS A 645 22.27 27.59 11.96
C HIS A 645 23.75 28.01 12.01
N GLY A 646 24.66 27.02 12.00
CA GLY A 646 26.07 27.30 12.28
C GLY A 646 26.27 27.88 13.68
N GLN A 647 26.83 29.09 13.77
CA GLN A 647 26.99 29.83 15.03
C GLN A 647 25.81 30.77 15.33
N ASP A 648 24.93 30.99 14.36
CA ASP A 648 23.82 31.93 14.45
C ASP A 648 22.55 31.25 14.99
N LYS A 649 21.63 32.09 15.48
CA LYS A 649 20.28 31.69 15.84
C LYS A 649 19.26 32.39 14.95
N VAL A 650 18.34 31.63 14.39
CA VAL A 650 17.23 32.11 13.57
C VAL A 650 15.94 31.86 14.30
N THR A 651 15.16 32.91 14.53
CA THR A 651 13.85 32.81 15.19
C THR A 651 12.74 32.95 14.17
N LYS A 652 11.78 32.02 14.17
CA LYS A 652 10.59 32.05 13.31
C LYS A 652 9.31 31.96 14.16
N PRO A 653 8.36 32.89 14.00
CA PRO A 653 7.06 32.78 14.64
C PRO A 653 6.24 31.63 14.03
N PHE A 654 5.48 30.91 14.84
CA PHE A 654 4.60 29.83 14.40
C PHE A 654 3.22 29.94 15.04
N ASP A 655 2.21 29.50 14.28
CA ASP A 655 0.84 29.27 14.75
C ASP A 655 0.55 27.76 14.89
N PHE A 656 1.37 26.93 14.23
CA PHE A 656 1.43 25.49 14.40
C PHE A 656 2.86 24.99 14.26
N LEU A 657 3.29 24.10 15.17
CA LEU A 657 4.63 23.51 15.14
C LEU A 657 4.55 21.99 15.34
N HIS A 658 4.96 21.24 14.32
CA HIS A 658 5.21 19.80 14.43
C HIS A 658 6.69 19.55 14.70
N VAL A 659 7.01 19.04 15.89
CA VAL A 659 8.38 18.88 16.37
C VAL A 659 8.84 17.43 16.28
N VAL A 660 10.09 17.27 15.87
CA VAL A 660 10.82 15.99 15.98
C VAL A 660 11.98 16.19 16.95
N PRO A 661 11.92 15.59 18.16
CA PRO A 661 12.98 15.72 19.14
C PRO A 661 14.25 14.99 18.68
N LYS A 662 15.42 15.39 19.22
CA LYS A 662 16.64 14.60 19.05
C LYS A 662 16.47 13.23 19.67
N MET A 663 17.12 12.24 19.07
CA MET A 663 17.08 10.86 19.53
C MET A 663 18.51 10.37 19.78
N GLY A 664 18.63 9.30 20.55
CA GLY A 664 19.92 8.69 20.81
C GLY A 664 19.82 7.37 21.55
N PRO A 665 20.95 6.69 21.75
CA PRO A 665 20.97 5.41 22.46
C PRO A 665 20.51 5.56 23.91
N HIS A 666 19.95 4.47 24.46
CA HIS A 666 19.60 4.42 25.87
C HIS A 666 20.85 4.52 26.74
N ALA A 667 20.72 5.14 27.93
CA ALA A 667 21.86 5.40 28.80
C ALA A 667 22.58 4.12 29.25
N PHE A 668 21.84 3.04 29.54
CA PHE A 668 22.42 1.75 29.95
C PHE A 668 23.20 1.07 28.81
N VAL A 669 22.83 1.31 27.54
CA VAL A 669 23.61 0.87 26.38
C VAL A 669 24.86 1.74 26.25
N LYS A 670 24.68 3.07 26.18
CA LYS A 670 25.76 4.03 25.98
C LYS A 670 26.87 3.95 27.02
N LYS A 671 26.55 3.57 28.26
CA LYS A 671 27.53 3.42 29.36
C LYS A 671 28.17 2.03 29.43
N SER A 672 27.72 1.07 28.62
CA SER A 672 28.23 -0.30 28.63
C SER A 672 29.46 -0.48 27.75
N ALA A 673 30.20 -1.57 27.97
CA ALA A 673 31.30 -1.98 27.11
C ALA A 673 30.86 -2.42 25.70
N LEU A 674 29.55 -2.49 25.44
CA LEU A 674 28.99 -2.85 24.14
C LEU A 674 28.83 -1.65 23.19
N ALA A 675 29.04 -0.43 23.67
CA ALA A 675 28.77 0.76 22.90
C ALA A 675 29.96 1.17 22.01
N ASN A 676 29.67 1.61 20.79
CA ASN A 676 30.62 2.35 19.97
C ASN A 676 30.75 3.81 20.46
N GLU A 677 31.59 4.60 19.80
CA GLU A 677 31.83 6.02 20.17
C GLU A 677 30.55 6.89 20.17
N ALA A 678 29.59 6.56 19.30
CA ALA A 678 28.30 7.24 19.23
C ALA A 678 27.30 6.76 20.31
N GLY A 679 27.62 5.69 21.05
CA GLY A 679 26.83 5.10 22.12
C GLY A 679 25.87 3.99 21.69
N TYR A 680 25.87 3.58 20.42
CA TYR A 680 25.06 2.48 19.90
C TYR A 680 25.78 1.15 20.07
N VAL A 681 25.06 0.02 20.06
CA VAL A 681 25.71 -1.30 20.18
C VAL A 681 26.63 -1.55 18.98
N ASP A 682 27.91 -1.79 19.24
CA ASP A 682 28.98 -1.91 18.24
C ASP A 682 28.95 -3.28 17.54
N VAL A 683 28.22 -3.35 16.43
CA VAL A 683 28.07 -4.57 15.63
C VAL A 683 28.71 -4.44 14.26
N ASN A 684 29.08 -5.59 13.70
CA ASN A 684 29.47 -5.71 12.32
C ASN A 684 28.27 -5.47 11.39
N ASP A 685 28.48 -4.64 10.38
CA ASP A 685 27.43 -4.17 9.47
C ASP A 685 26.69 -5.29 8.72
N ASN A 686 27.36 -6.40 8.42
CA ASN A 686 26.78 -7.44 7.57
C ASN A 686 26.36 -8.70 8.32
N THR A 687 26.93 -8.95 9.51
CA THR A 687 26.63 -10.16 10.31
C THR A 687 25.74 -9.89 11.52
N LEU A 688 25.67 -8.63 11.99
CA LEU A 688 24.98 -8.19 13.20
C LEU A 688 25.56 -8.73 14.52
N ARG A 689 26.71 -9.42 14.46
CA ARG A 689 27.49 -9.81 15.64
C ARG A 689 28.23 -8.60 16.20
N HIS A 690 28.33 -8.51 17.51
CA HIS A 690 29.17 -7.50 18.15
C HIS A 690 30.64 -7.67 17.75
N ASN A 691 31.34 -6.55 17.51
CA ASN A 691 32.72 -6.58 17.00
C ASN A 691 33.72 -7.14 18.04
N LYS A 692 33.51 -6.82 19.33
CA LYS A 692 34.31 -7.32 20.46
C LYS A 692 33.84 -8.65 21.10
N PHE A 693 32.53 -8.85 21.32
CA PHE A 693 31.99 -9.98 22.09
C PHE A 693 31.26 -10.96 21.18
N ALA A 694 31.84 -12.15 20.96
CA ALA A 694 31.35 -13.10 19.96
C ALA A 694 29.95 -13.68 20.23
N ASN A 695 29.45 -13.58 21.47
CA ASN A 695 28.12 -14.05 21.86
C ASN A 695 27.08 -12.93 21.99
N VAL A 696 27.42 -11.70 21.61
CA VAL A 696 26.52 -10.54 21.66
C VAL A 696 26.09 -10.11 20.26
N TRP A 697 24.84 -9.70 20.12
CA TRP A 697 24.19 -9.35 18.86
C TRP A 697 23.31 -8.10 19.02
N SER A 698 23.08 -7.37 17.93
CA SER A 698 22.12 -6.24 17.94
C SER A 698 21.48 -6.02 16.57
N ALA A 699 20.23 -5.56 16.59
CA ALA A 699 19.45 -5.19 15.43
C ALA A 699 18.53 -4.00 15.77
N GLY A 700 17.92 -3.40 14.74
CA GLY A 700 17.04 -2.26 14.86
C GLY A 700 17.76 -1.02 15.37
N ASP A 701 16.98 -0.11 15.97
CA ASP A 701 17.45 1.24 16.25
C ASP A 701 18.61 1.34 17.26
N ALA A 702 18.82 0.31 18.08
CA ALA A 702 19.90 0.27 19.09
C ALA A 702 21.29 -0.05 18.51
N SER A 703 21.34 -0.66 17.32
CA SER A 703 22.57 -1.09 16.67
C SER A 703 23.34 0.08 16.02
N SER A 704 24.64 -0.13 15.78
CA SER A 704 25.51 0.78 15.02
C SER A 704 25.30 0.74 13.50
N LEU A 705 24.40 -0.13 13.00
CA LEU A 705 24.23 -0.38 11.56
C LEU A 705 24.03 0.93 10.77
N PRO A 706 24.84 1.19 9.72
CA PRO A 706 24.84 2.47 8.99
C PRO A 706 23.72 2.56 7.95
N THR A 707 22.48 2.35 8.38
CA THR A 707 21.28 2.43 7.55
C THR A 707 20.17 3.21 8.26
N SER A 708 19.08 3.48 7.55
CA SER A 708 17.91 4.12 8.17
C SER A 708 17.24 3.18 9.17
N LYS A 709 17.11 3.68 10.40
CA LYS A 709 16.46 3.02 11.54
C LYS A 709 14.94 2.94 11.32
N THR A 710 14.47 1.82 10.74
CA THR A 710 13.07 1.59 10.38
C THR A 710 12.61 0.18 10.74
N ALA A 711 11.30 -0.01 10.93
CA ALA A 711 10.73 -1.34 11.08
C ALA A 711 10.94 -2.21 9.83
N ALA A 712 11.09 -1.61 8.64
CA ALA A 712 11.40 -2.36 7.42
C ALA A 712 12.82 -2.92 7.44
N ALA A 713 13.81 -2.17 7.96
CA ALA A 713 15.17 -2.67 8.16
C ALA A 713 15.17 -3.93 9.05
N VAL A 714 14.42 -3.87 10.15
CA VAL A 714 14.25 -5.01 11.08
C VAL A 714 13.77 -6.28 10.38
N THR A 715 12.91 -6.17 9.34
CA THR A 715 12.45 -7.36 8.60
C THR A 715 13.56 -8.10 7.84
N SER A 716 14.65 -7.42 7.50
CA SER A 716 15.84 -8.02 6.87
C SER A 716 16.96 -8.29 7.85
N GLU A 717 17.07 -7.51 8.92
CA GLU A 717 18.04 -7.72 10.01
C GLU A 717 17.75 -8.99 10.82
N ALA A 718 16.49 -9.19 11.23
CA ALA A 718 16.13 -10.30 12.12
C ALA A 718 16.48 -11.68 11.55
N PRO A 719 16.16 -12.02 10.29
CA PRO A 719 16.55 -13.31 9.72
C PRO A 719 18.06 -13.52 9.65
N VAL A 720 18.84 -12.48 9.33
CA VAL A 720 20.31 -12.56 9.27
C VAL A 720 20.89 -12.79 10.66
N LEU A 721 20.45 -12.01 11.66
CA LEU A 721 20.89 -12.17 13.05
C LEU A 721 20.54 -13.56 13.58
N VAL A 722 19.32 -14.04 13.37
CA VAL A 722 18.88 -15.35 13.84
C VAL A 722 19.70 -16.46 13.21
N SER A 723 19.91 -16.41 11.89
CA SER A 723 20.75 -17.38 11.18
C SER A 723 22.18 -17.40 11.76
N ASN A 724 22.79 -16.23 11.94
CA ASN A 724 24.15 -16.13 12.46
C ASN A 724 24.29 -16.52 13.94
N LEU A 725 23.28 -16.23 14.77
CA LEU A 725 23.25 -16.67 16.16
C LEU A 725 23.18 -18.20 16.23
N LEU A 726 22.31 -18.83 15.44
CA LEU A 726 22.22 -20.30 15.37
C LEU A 726 23.53 -20.93 14.87
N ARG A 727 24.17 -20.33 13.86
CA ARG A 727 25.51 -20.75 13.39
C ARG A 727 26.56 -20.66 14.50
N ALA A 728 26.55 -19.58 15.28
CA ALA A 728 27.48 -19.42 16.40
C ALA A 728 27.24 -20.48 17.50
N ILE A 729 25.99 -20.85 17.78
CA ILE A 729 25.64 -21.97 18.67
C ILE A 729 26.24 -23.29 18.14
N ASP A 730 26.28 -23.46 16.81
CA ASP A 730 26.89 -24.63 16.16
C ASP A 730 28.43 -24.55 16.03
N GLY A 731 29.06 -23.52 16.61
CA GLY A 731 30.51 -23.29 16.48
C GLY A 731 30.94 -22.87 15.07
N GLN A 732 30.02 -22.39 14.25
CA GLN A 732 30.28 -21.91 12.89
C GLN A 732 30.43 -20.39 12.87
N GLU A 733 31.27 -19.88 11.97
CA GLU A 733 31.42 -18.43 11.78
C GLU A 733 30.15 -17.81 11.16
N PRO A 734 29.80 -16.56 11.52
CA PRO A 734 28.70 -15.82 10.90
C PRO A 734 28.90 -15.58 9.41
N GLU A 735 27.80 -15.56 8.66
CA GLU A 735 27.78 -15.16 7.25
C GLU A 735 27.40 -13.66 7.11
N PRO A 736 28.18 -12.88 6.33
CA PRO A 736 27.89 -11.47 6.10
C PRO A 736 26.79 -11.32 5.04
N ALA A 737 25.52 -11.34 5.46
CA ALA A 737 24.37 -11.37 4.55
C ALA A 737 23.50 -10.11 4.55
N TYR A 738 23.57 -9.27 5.58
CA TYR A 738 22.81 -8.02 5.61
C TYR A 738 23.49 -6.95 4.76
N ASP A 739 22.75 -6.36 3.82
CA ASP A 739 23.25 -5.34 2.90
C ASP A 739 22.78 -3.93 3.25
N GLY A 740 22.16 -3.76 4.42
CA GLY A 740 21.64 -2.47 4.86
C GLY A 740 20.25 -2.13 4.33
N TYR A 741 19.52 -3.10 3.77
CA TYR A 741 18.17 -2.89 3.25
C TYR A 741 17.27 -2.19 4.28
N THR A 742 16.54 -1.17 3.81
CA THR A 742 15.55 -0.43 4.59
C THR A 742 14.50 0.16 3.65
N SER A 743 13.35 0.55 4.20
CA SER A 743 12.26 1.15 3.44
C SER A 743 11.63 2.33 4.20
N CYS A 744 11.25 3.37 3.46
CA CYS A 744 10.53 4.51 3.95
C CYS A 744 9.33 4.81 3.03
N PRO A 745 8.13 4.30 3.35
CA PRO A 745 6.91 4.67 2.65
C PRO A 745 6.51 6.10 3.03
N LEU A 746 6.83 7.06 2.15
CA LEU A 746 6.60 8.49 2.28
C LEU A 746 5.19 8.83 1.81
N LEU A 747 4.28 9.09 2.74
CA LEU A 747 3.00 9.72 2.45
C LEU A 747 3.25 11.13 1.92
N THR A 748 2.90 11.36 0.66
CA THR A 748 3.10 12.64 -0.03
C THR A 748 1.80 13.40 -0.26
N GLU A 749 0.65 12.74 -0.11
CA GLU A 749 -0.69 13.32 -0.06
C GLU A 749 -1.68 12.25 0.44
N TYR A 750 -2.93 12.64 0.72
CA TYR A 750 -3.95 11.64 1.01
C TYR A 750 -4.16 10.76 -0.22
N GLY A 751 -4.08 9.45 -0.04
CA GLY A 751 -4.24 8.49 -1.13
C GLY A 751 -2.97 8.19 -1.93
N LYS A 752 -1.80 8.80 -1.66
CA LYS A 752 -0.55 8.44 -2.36
C LYS A 752 0.66 8.29 -1.43
N VAL A 753 1.53 7.36 -1.78
CA VAL A 753 2.81 7.09 -1.13
C VAL A 753 3.92 6.98 -2.17
N MET A 754 5.04 7.67 -1.95
CA MET A 754 6.33 7.37 -2.56
C MET A 754 7.02 6.28 -1.73
N LEU A 755 7.38 5.14 -2.32
CA LEU A 755 7.95 4.01 -1.60
C LEU A 755 9.47 3.99 -1.77
N ALA A 756 10.18 4.70 -0.90
CA ALA A 756 11.64 4.75 -0.94
C ALA A 756 12.25 3.47 -0.35
N GLU A 757 12.98 2.68 -1.14
CA GLU A 757 13.66 1.46 -0.71
C GLU A 757 15.11 1.47 -1.15
N PHE A 758 16.02 1.16 -0.24
CA PHE A 758 17.45 1.30 -0.49
C PHE A 758 18.28 0.44 0.46
N LYS A 759 19.56 0.28 0.13
CA LYS A 759 20.56 -0.46 0.90
C LYS A 759 21.73 0.45 1.31
N TYR A 760 22.80 -0.12 1.88
CA TYR A 760 24.00 0.64 2.23
C TYR A 760 24.52 1.48 1.06
N GLY A 761 25.11 2.64 1.41
CA GLY A 761 25.57 3.63 0.43
C GLY A 761 24.44 4.45 -0.21
N GLY A 762 23.19 4.30 0.24
CA GLY A 762 22.05 5.03 -0.31
C GLY A 762 21.67 4.57 -1.72
N VAL A 763 21.98 3.32 -2.07
CA VAL A 763 21.67 2.74 -3.38
C VAL A 763 20.22 2.25 -3.37
N PRO A 764 19.36 2.69 -4.31
CA PRO A 764 17.99 2.19 -4.43
C PRO A 764 17.94 0.66 -4.58
N LYS A 765 16.96 0.05 -3.93
CA LYS A 765 16.68 -1.40 -3.97
C LYS A 765 15.17 -1.62 -3.90
N GLU A 766 14.51 -1.35 -5.03
CA GLU A 766 13.06 -1.22 -5.15
C GLU A 766 12.40 -2.57 -5.42
N THR A 767 11.53 -3.00 -4.51
CA THR A 767 10.82 -4.29 -4.57
C THR A 767 9.99 -4.42 -5.84
N PHE A 768 9.21 -3.39 -6.19
CA PHE A 768 8.35 -3.37 -7.37
C PHE A 768 9.04 -2.80 -8.60
N GLY A 769 10.19 -2.13 -8.43
CA GLY A 769 11.03 -1.69 -9.54
C GLY A 769 11.64 -2.87 -10.28
N GLU A 770 12.26 -3.80 -9.55
CA GLU A 770 12.88 -5.00 -10.13
C GLU A 770 11.84 -6.00 -10.67
N ILE A 771 10.70 -6.15 -9.99
CA ILE A 771 9.70 -7.19 -10.31
C ILE A 771 8.67 -6.71 -11.35
N LEU A 772 8.25 -5.44 -11.28
CA LEU A 772 7.12 -4.91 -12.05
C LEU A 772 7.49 -3.69 -12.93
N GLY A 773 8.75 -3.27 -12.94
CA GLY A 773 9.19 -2.06 -13.66
C GLY A 773 8.58 -0.77 -13.10
N ILE A 774 8.11 -0.79 -11.86
CA ILE A 774 7.42 0.35 -11.24
C ILE A 774 8.46 1.29 -10.63
N ASP A 775 8.56 2.52 -11.15
CA ASP A 775 9.32 3.56 -10.48
C ASP A 775 8.64 3.95 -9.16
N GLN A 776 9.30 3.63 -8.04
CA GLN A 776 8.78 3.87 -6.70
C GLN A 776 9.01 5.29 -6.19
N ALA A 777 9.78 6.11 -6.93
CA ALA A 777 9.85 7.55 -6.67
C ALA A 777 8.53 8.25 -7.02
N VAL A 778 7.73 7.69 -7.93
CA VAL A 778 6.41 8.22 -8.25
C VAL A 778 5.42 7.87 -7.14
N PRO A 779 4.74 8.85 -6.50
CA PRO A 779 3.70 8.57 -5.52
C PRO A 779 2.51 7.78 -6.09
N ARG A 780 2.11 6.70 -5.42
CA ARG A 780 1.05 5.78 -5.90
C ARG A 780 0.02 5.43 -4.83
N ARG A 781 -1.19 5.08 -5.28
CA ARG A 781 -2.31 4.71 -4.40
C ARG A 781 -2.21 3.29 -3.90
N SER A 782 -1.71 2.38 -4.73
CA SER A 782 -1.34 1.02 -4.31
C SER A 782 -0.39 1.02 -3.10
N PHE A 783 0.67 1.83 -3.13
CA PHE A 783 1.60 1.98 -2.00
C PHE A 783 0.96 2.64 -0.77
N TYR A 784 -0.05 3.50 -0.98
CA TYR A 784 -0.83 4.07 0.09
C TYR A 784 -1.63 3.00 0.85
N HIS A 785 -2.30 2.08 0.14
CA HIS A 785 -2.99 0.96 0.77
C HIS A 785 -2.02 -0.05 1.40
N LEU A 786 -0.88 -0.29 0.77
CA LEU A 786 0.20 -1.08 1.35
C LEU A 786 0.60 -0.51 2.73
N LYS A 787 0.79 0.81 2.80
CA LYS A 787 1.18 1.49 4.03
C LYS A 787 0.06 1.62 5.05
N LYS A 788 -1.16 1.95 4.63
CA LYS A 788 -2.29 2.27 5.52
C LYS A 788 -2.95 1.01 6.08
N ASP A 789 -3.08 -0.02 5.26
CA ASP A 789 -3.92 -1.17 5.52
C ASP A 789 -3.09 -2.45 5.70
N PHE A 790 -2.22 -2.77 4.74
CA PHE A 790 -1.45 -4.01 4.77
C PHE A 790 -0.34 -4.03 5.82
N PHE A 791 0.50 -2.99 5.92
CA PHE A 791 1.63 -2.99 6.86
C PHE A 791 1.22 -3.07 8.34
N PRO A 792 0.18 -2.36 8.82
CA PRO A 792 -0.30 -2.58 10.18
C PRO A 792 -0.80 -4.02 10.42
N TRP A 793 -1.53 -4.58 9.45
CA TRP A 793 -2.03 -5.95 9.52
C TRP A 793 -0.90 -6.98 9.54
N VAL A 794 0.07 -6.89 8.62
CA VAL A 794 1.17 -7.85 8.52
C VAL A 794 2.12 -7.72 9.71
N TYR A 795 2.29 -6.50 10.24
CA TYR A 795 3.10 -6.24 11.42
C TYR A 795 2.58 -7.01 12.63
N LYS A 796 1.29 -6.82 12.95
CA LYS A 796 0.62 -7.45 14.11
C LYS A 796 0.54 -8.96 13.97
N ASN A 797 0.19 -9.45 12.78
CA ASN A 797 -0.15 -10.85 12.61
C ASN A 797 1.05 -11.74 12.27
N TYR A 798 2.14 -11.19 11.72
CA TYR A 798 3.25 -11.98 11.20
C TYR A 798 4.63 -11.46 11.61
N MET A 799 4.92 -10.15 11.45
CA MET A 799 6.27 -9.63 11.72
C MET A 799 6.72 -9.83 13.17
N VAL A 800 5.92 -9.38 14.14
CA VAL A 800 6.27 -9.53 15.57
C VAL A 800 6.19 -10.98 16.05
N LYS A 801 5.61 -11.87 15.24
CA LYS A 801 5.57 -13.32 15.48
C LYS A 801 6.66 -14.09 14.74
N GLY A 802 7.60 -13.37 14.12
CA GLY A 802 8.75 -13.96 13.45
C GLY A 802 8.46 -14.69 12.14
N THR A 803 7.35 -14.40 11.45
CA THR A 803 6.94 -15.09 10.21
C THR A 803 6.91 -14.20 8.98
N TRP A 804 7.48 -13.00 9.05
CA TRP A 804 7.54 -12.04 7.94
C TRP A 804 8.96 -11.50 7.74
N GLY A 805 9.49 -11.64 6.52
CA GLY A 805 10.84 -11.26 6.10
C GLY A 805 10.87 -10.06 5.17
N GLY A 806 9.85 -9.19 5.23
CA GLY A 806 9.80 -7.99 4.40
C GLY A 806 9.56 -8.31 2.93
N PRO A 807 10.33 -7.75 1.99
CA PRO A 807 10.18 -8.03 0.55
C PRO A 807 10.30 -9.52 0.18
N LYS A 808 10.95 -10.34 1.03
CA LYS A 808 11.05 -11.79 0.83
C LYS A 808 9.76 -12.54 1.17
N GLY A 809 8.75 -11.87 1.71
CA GLY A 809 7.45 -12.46 2.04
C GLY A 809 7.45 -13.21 3.38
N TRP A 810 6.63 -14.27 3.45
CA TRP A 810 6.49 -15.09 4.65
C TRP A 810 7.70 -16.01 4.87
N ILE A 811 8.19 -16.04 6.10
CA ILE A 811 9.25 -16.95 6.53
C ILE A 811 8.60 -18.25 6.99
N LYS A 812 9.11 -19.38 6.49
CA LYS A 812 8.63 -20.72 6.85
C LYS A 812 9.07 -21.08 8.26
#